data_AF-A0AAE6UP24-F1
#
_entry.id   AF-A0AAE6UP24-F1
#
_cell.length_a   1.000
_cell.length_b   1.000
_cell.length_c   1.000
_cell.angle_alpha   90.00
_cell.angle_beta   90.00
_cell.angle_gamma   90.00
#
_symmetry.space_group_name_H-M   'P 1'
#
loop_
_entity.id
_entity.type
_entity.pdbx_description
1 polymer ?
#
loop_
_entity_poly.entity_id
_entity_poly.type
_entity_poly.pdbx_seq_one_letter_code
_entity_poly.pdbx_strand_id
1 'polypeptide(L)'
;MLKEAHELQRLTESALNSLKAAPTPLWERHAPSTVRRITTRIIPWLKPAPLREVVSSDSAARTKADNSQQSATAIAATVKELSARLDQQSKVLATATHALVAAREHLESLEQATLPSSTGRLDQARVRVQQADTTTRLASQQLRELIQGTEVLQLGALSEGQDQAAQKTEFSQKWLSELRTRMQTVDARFGDRHAAIAIELKLKVAETRELISLDHDMTAAEQTAAQANAQLSALRTQRQATPDGSAEAERLDSVIEQTLTTRSQAMQTHEQLAKRLVRVDADVARLNAELGELHQRLAVASNERSALKTLEQKLPESTQVTAPAEGETQERDNKTALNNIREQYLSSQISEAHAFATTGADEIKASLQRIAGRLQATPPPTPIPPFAVIEIVTSALAELTGNDAARANRVLDLLNLHPMEHWPRIAEELSRSVRTRSANNNSVQRDTLDFCRKLASVPRGMEMLQLLSSEGTKPIVAERAKPLRVFWNADEAQQKEPDGKVKAWLQTAKQVARHKLDGSEKSFDDVDHAAFNAVRNGYYSNAPGSPYAQHDQRLKKATMEWVMRAVAANTPEQTTATAPAKSSLPRRLAPTLNKTPFAKSTLDRAYTVGESMGLQSPRRQVDQVITARIKQLEETLKNCRGAPELQLEISAAHAMLDHLKTLEKKGTHLSQATLKKRDGKSMQSLLKARVHQQRLSQIWDKPDANGKRAVNVLQKAQHIELPPLYSELASSKLSVYEAINRVDEHLREILPPALQPAQSVDEVLDQDLSAAIKLLKTRHLSEKSDIVTFFKPFILESRLRDRLRLGGGGTLGLGLPSLPYGLISPTVSPIFSAEKSRSDEAFAQLFMPILGMEMSFGRARTEAAEATIGVAVGGAVAEGVAIQAAFTGRFSAQQTQTSSTLMRFFRTRHKDDEMRGNMLTALDSMVRWDIIEPTQGRRYSGPLESILARNPEVSVSQIDATSSTRNVAARVALRAPAARFKDGSSGASQTLTLEPSLYAEADRIKEQRTETGGFISVVGAKADTAQQRAGVTANLNFAPIASSATPAKKDADYGVQGQGLGLQLGMSRDLAWALEKNEISPFLIGDKQDADLDRHYSTPRDMQAEITANRDLWLLRCIETLEPDETGNKNTPDNRLRAAMHLDAFEATIKRLSKDSKYCQYNVNYSMKGRAGAEIDGYRGIQTLALQRGDAQAAEKARQAIDDILLTKETWRPLVLIVRERARDSTVVGWRNLLRWQKLSNVDGQRTAAQFPPP
;
A
#
# COMPACT_ATOMS: atom_id res chain seq x y z
N MET A 1 33.75 -15.04 4.92
CA MET A 1 34.05 -16.33 4.24
C MET A 1 32.83 -17.24 4.18
N LEU A 2 32.51 -18.08 5.17
CA LEU A 2 31.38 -19.04 5.04
C LEU A 2 30.02 -18.37 4.77
N LYS A 3 29.66 -17.33 5.54
CA LYS A 3 28.41 -16.58 5.31
C LYS A 3 28.36 -15.95 3.92
N GLU A 4 29.47 -15.35 3.51
CA GLU A 4 29.66 -14.70 2.20
C GLU A 4 29.58 -15.72 1.03
N ALA A 5 30.12 -16.93 1.21
CA ALA A 5 30.05 -18.02 0.25
C ALA A 5 28.61 -18.50 0.02
N HIS A 6 27.89 -18.75 1.11
CA HIS A 6 26.46 -19.12 1.07
C HIS A 6 25.61 -18.02 0.42
N GLU A 7 25.90 -16.75 0.71
CA GLU A 7 25.23 -15.61 0.08
C GLU A 7 25.47 -15.57 -1.43
N LEU A 8 26.73 -15.70 -1.87
CA LEU A 8 27.07 -15.74 -3.30
C LEU A 8 26.45 -16.94 -4.00
N GLN A 9 26.47 -18.12 -3.38
CA GLN A 9 25.80 -19.31 -3.92
C GLN A 9 24.32 -19.04 -4.17
N ARG A 10 23.60 -18.50 -3.17
CA ARG A 10 22.17 -18.21 -3.28
C ARG A 10 21.88 -17.17 -4.37
N LEU A 11 22.70 -16.12 -4.47
CA LEU A 11 22.56 -15.07 -5.49
C LEU A 11 22.78 -15.63 -6.90
N THR A 12 23.80 -16.46 -7.09
CA THR A 12 24.12 -17.12 -8.35
C THR A 12 23.03 -18.10 -8.77
N GLU A 13 22.52 -18.93 -7.86
CA GLU A 13 21.39 -19.83 -8.14
C GLU A 13 20.14 -19.05 -8.55
N SER A 14 19.85 -17.93 -7.89
CA SER A 14 18.70 -17.07 -8.21
C SER A 14 18.84 -16.42 -9.59
N ALA A 15 20.04 -15.96 -9.95
CA ALA A 15 20.32 -15.42 -11.28
C ALA A 15 20.20 -16.49 -12.37
N LEU A 16 20.74 -17.69 -12.16
CA LEU A 16 20.62 -18.81 -13.10
C LEU A 16 19.17 -19.26 -13.30
N ASN A 17 18.37 -19.27 -12.23
CA ASN A 17 16.95 -19.60 -12.32
C ASN A 17 16.16 -18.56 -13.12
N SER A 18 16.49 -17.26 -12.97
CA SER A 18 15.92 -16.18 -13.77
C SER A 18 16.21 -16.35 -15.26
N LEU A 19 17.45 -16.69 -15.64
CA LEU A 19 17.84 -16.90 -17.05
C LEU A 19 17.11 -18.08 -17.71
N LYS A 20 16.79 -19.13 -16.94
CA LYS A 20 16.04 -20.30 -17.43
C LYS A 20 14.55 -20.06 -17.52
N ALA A 21 14.03 -19.06 -16.81
CA ALA A 21 12.60 -18.78 -16.77
C ALA A 21 12.17 -18.03 -18.04
N ALA A 22 11.09 -18.50 -18.68
CA ALA A 22 10.46 -17.73 -19.74
C ALA A 22 9.91 -16.41 -19.16
N PRO A 23 10.18 -15.25 -19.78
CA PRO A 23 9.72 -13.97 -19.28
C PRO A 23 8.18 -13.95 -19.26
N THR A 24 7.58 -13.61 -18.12
CA THR A 24 6.13 -13.34 -18.06
C THR A 24 5.90 -12.01 -18.74
N PRO A 25 5.04 -11.94 -19.78
CA PRO A 25 4.67 -10.64 -20.30
C PRO A 25 3.89 -9.87 -19.21
N LEU A 26 3.79 -8.53 -19.38
CA LEU A 26 2.64 -7.76 -18.87
C LEU A 26 1.36 -8.39 -19.47
N TRP A 27 0.12 -7.95 -19.33
CA TRP A 27 -1.06 -8.64 -19.93
C TRP A 27 -1.37 -10.09 -19.50
N GLU A 28 -0.47 -11.06 -19.63
CA GLU A 28 -0.65 -12.44 -19.20
C GLU A 28 -0.12 -12.68 -17.78
N ARG A 29 -0.60 -13.77 -17.18
CA ARG A 29 -0.20 -14.22 -15.84
C ARG A 29 0.40 -15.62 -15.96
N HIS A 30 1.28 -15.98 -15.03
CA HIS A 30 1.71 -17.37 -14.90
C HIS A 30 0.52 -18.30 -14.63
N ALA A 31 0.60 -19.51 -15.16
CA ALA A 31 -0.45 -20.50 -15.01
C ALA A 31 -0.70 -20.79 -13.52
N PRO A 32 -1.96 -20.65 -13.04
CA PRO A 32 -2.28 -20.95 -11.65
C PRO A 32 -2.15 -22.45 -11.38
N SER A 33 -2.27 -22.85 -10.11
CA SER A 33 -2.25 -24.26 -9.71
C SER A 33 -3.19 -25.14 -10.56
N THR A 34 -2.81 -26.40 -10.78
CA THR A 34 -3.56 -27.34 -11.62
C THR A 34 -5.04 -27.41 -11.25
N VAL A 35 -5.34 -27.44 -9.95
CA VAL A 35 -6.71 -27.42 -9.42
C VAL A 35 -7.45 -26.18 -9.89
N ARG A 36 -6.90 -24.98 -9.65
CA ARG A 36 -7.52 -23.71 -10.04
C ARG A 36 -7.71 -23.59 -11.55
N ARG A 37 -6.74 -24.08 -12.33
CA ARG A 37 -6.82 -24.12 -13.80
C ARG A 37 -8.00 -24.98 -14.27
N ILE A 38 -8.25 -26.13 -13.64
CA ILE A 38 -9.40 -26.98 -13.95
C ILE A 38 -10.71 -26.28 -13.56
N THR A 39 -10.79 -25.75 -12.33
CA THR A 39 -12.03 -25.09 -11.83
C THR A 39 -12.43 -23.89 -12.68
N THR A 40 -11.45 -23.06 -13.04
CA THR A 40 -11.68 -21.86 -13.85
C THR A 40 -11.88 -22.13 -15.33
N ARG A 41 -11.51 -23.33 -15.82
CA ARG A 41 -11.84 -23.78 -17.19
C ARG A 41 -13.30 -24.24 -17.27
N ILE A 42 -13.79 -24.91 -16.22
CA ILE A 42 -15.18 -25.39 -16.15
C ILE A 42 -16.15 -24.23 -15.89
N ILE A 43 -15.74 -23.24 -15.09
CA ILE A 43 -16.56 -22.06 -14.78
C ILE A 43 -15.74 -20.79 -15.08
N PRO A 44 -15.77 -20.29 -16.34
CA PRO A 44 -14.96 -19.15 -16.79
C PRO A 44 -15.19 -17.85 -16.01
N TRP A 45 -16.38 -17.66 -15.43
CA TRP A 45 -16.70 -16.52 -14.54
C TRP A 45 -15.71 -16.41 -13.38
N LEU A 46 -15.13 -17.52 -12.91
CA LEU A 46 -14.22 -17.57 -11.76
C LEU A 46 -12.84 -16.93 -12.00
N LYS A 47 -12.57 -16.42 -13.21
CA LYS A 47 -11.40 -15.59 -13.51
C LYS A 47 -11.79 -14.11 -13.55
N PRO A 48 -10.95 -13.20 -13.05
CA PRO A 48 -11.14 -11.78 -13.33
C PRO A 48 -11.02 -11.54 -14.85
N ALA A 49 -11.57 -10.44 -15.34
CA ALA A 49 -11.30 -10.02 -16.72
C ALA A 49 -9.79 -9.91 -16.96
N PRO A 50 -9.28 -10.36 -18.13
CA PRO A 50 -7.92 -10.10 -18.56
C PRO A 50 -7.53 -8.64 -18.36
N LEU A 51 -6.28 -8.39 -17.99
CA LEU A 51 -5.81 -7.04 -17.69
C LEU A 51 -6.06 -6.07 -18.86
N ARG A 52 -5.88 -6.53 -20.10
CA ARG A 52 -6.19 -5.76 -21.33
C ARG A 52 -7.66 -5.32 -21.43
N GLU A 53 -8.60 -6.16 -20.99
CA GLU A 53 -10.02 -5.84 -20.98
C GLU A 53 -10.38 -4.83 -19.88
N VAL A 54 -9.63 -4.81 -18.77
CA VAL A 54 -9.80 -3.81 -17.71
C VAL A 54 -9.29 -2.44 -18.14
N VAL A 55 -8.22 -2.41 -18.95
CA VAL A 55 -7.64 -1.18 -19.53
C VAL A 55 -8.56 -0.58 -20.60
N SER A 56 -8.98 -1.36 -21.61
CA SER A 56 -9.77 -0.83 -22.74
C SER A 56 -11.24 -0.58 -22.40
N SER A 57 -11.76 0.56 -22.86
CA SER A 57 -13.20 0.85 -22.83
C SER A 57 -13.96 0.30 -24.05
N ASP A 58 -13.25 0.12 -25.17
CA ASP A 58 -13.82 -0.16 -26.48
C ASP A 58 -13.41 -1.55 -27.02
N SER A 59 -14.33 -2.25 -27.68
CA SER A 59 -14.08 -3.59 -28.23
C SER A 59 -13.17 -3.58 -29.46
N ALA A 60 -13.13 -2.48 -30.21
CA ALA A 60 -12.34 -2.37 -31.45
C ALA A 60 -10.82 -2.22 -31.19
N ALA A 61 -10.43 -1.56 -30.10
CA ALA A 61 -9.03 -1.44 -29.66
C ALA A 61 -8.45 -2.82 -29.23
N ARG A 62 -9.31 -3.73 -28.74
CA ARG A 62 -8.91 -5.08 -28.29
C ARG A 62 -8.33 -5.93 -29.41
N THR A 63 -8.91 -5.85 -30.61
CA THR A 63 -8.51 -6.65 -31.78
C THR A 63 -7.22 -6.17 -32.45
N LYS A 64 -6.87 -4.87 -32.37
CA LYS A 64 -5.63 -4.35 -32.97
C LYS A 64 -4.37 -4.70 -32.16
N ALA A 65 -4.49 -4.81 -30.83
CA ALA A 65 -3.38 -5.10 -29.92
C ALA A 65 -2.91 -6.57 -29.97
N ASP A 66 -3.70 -7.51 -30.50
CA ASP A 66 -3.31 -8.92 -30.63
C ASP A 66 -2.17 -9.15 -31.64
N ASN A 67 -1.91 -8.19 -32.54
CA ASN A 67 -0.88 -8.28 -33.58
C ASN A 67 0.47 -7.61 -33.24
N SER A 68 0.67 -7.12 -32.00
CA SER A 68 1.80 -6.23 -31.67
C SER A 68 3.12 -6.92 -31.30
N GLN A 69 3.24 -8.25 -31.37
CA GLN A 69 4.52 -8.94 -31.24
C GLN A 69 5.19 -9.08 -32.62
N GLN A 70 5.67 -7.96 -33.17
CA GLN A 70 6.37 -7.95 -34.46
C GLN A 70 7.90 -7.97 -34.27
N SER A 71 8.60 -8.73 -35.11
CA SER A 71 10.08 -8.80 -35.12
C SER A 71 10.71 -7.48 -35.61
N ALA A 72 11.98 -7.22 -35.24
CA ALA A 72 12.72 -6.03 -35.68
C ALA A 72 12.71 -5.81 -37.21
N THR A 73 12.66 -6.89 -37.98
CA THR A 73 12.57 -6.86 -39.45
C THR A 73 11.19 -6.44 -39.96
N ALA A 74 10.10 -6.84 -39.29
CA ALA A 74 8.75 -6.38 -39.62
C ALA A 74 8.55 -4.90 -39.26
N ILE A 75 9.26 -4.42 -38.24
CA ILE A 75 9.27 -3.01 -37.82
C ILE A 75 9.92 -2.14 -38.90
N ALA A 76 11.10 -2.50 -39.41
CA ALA A 76 11.76 -1.73 -40.46
C ALA A 76 10.92 -1.64 -41.75
N ALA A 77 10.18 -2.71 -42.09
CA ALA A 77 9.28 -2.72 -43.24
C ALA A 77 8.06 -1.79 -43.04
N THR A 78 7.43 -1.82 -41.85
CA THR A 78 6.30 -0.95 -41.53
C THR A 78 6.69 0.52 -41.43
N VAL A 79 7.88 0.83 -40.88
CA VAL A 79 8.48 2.17 -40.88
C VAL A 79 8.63 2.71 -42.31
N LYS A 80 9.17 1.90 -43.22
CA LYS A 80 9.39 2.29 -44.62
C LYS A 80 8.07 2.52 -45.37
N GLU A 81 7.07 1.68 -45.12
CA GLU A 81 5.75 1.82 -45.72
C GLU A 81 5.02 3.08 -45.20
N LEU A 82 5.09 3.35 -43.90
CA LEU A 82 4.46 4.51 -43.29
C LEU A 82 5.10 5.82 -43.78
N SER A 83 6.43 5.86 -43.88
CA SER A 83 7.16 6.99 -44.49
C SER A 83 6.70 7.25 -45.93
N ALA A 84 6.58 6.20 -46.77
CA ALA A 84 6.12 6.35 -48.15
C ALA A 84 4.66 6.86 -48.24
N ARG A 85 3.77 6.37 -47.39
CA ARG A 85 2.37 6.84 -47.31
C ARG A 85 2.29 8.29 -46.83
N LEU A 86 3.10 8.68 -45.84
CA LEU A 86 3.17 10.05 -45.34
C LEU A 86 3.63 11.01 -46.45
N ASP A 87 4.70 10.67 -47.17
CA ASP A 87 5.20 11.45 -48.31
C ASP A 87 4.13 11.59 -49.41
N GLN A 88 3.41 10.51 -49.72
CA GLN A 88 2.33 10.54 -50.70
C GLN A 88 1.22 11.49 -50.26
N GLN A 89 0.76 11.40 -49.01
CA GLN A 89 -0.34 12.22 -48.52
C GLN A 89 0.05 13.69 -48.33
N SER A 90 1.30 13.96 -47.94
CA SER A 90 1.84 15.32 -47.93
C SER A 90 1.83 15.94 -49.33
N LYS A 91 2.17 15.17 -50.37
CA LYS A 91 2.09 15.64 -51.77
C LYS A 91 0.64 15.87 -52.24
N VAL A 92 -0.29 15.00 -51.84
CA VAL A 92 -1.73 15.15 -52.14
C VAL A 92 -2.26 16.45 -51.53
N LEU A 93 -1.93 16.72 -50.27
CA LEU A 93 -2.32 17.96 -49.61
C LEU A 93 -1.71 19.19 -50.28
N ALA A 94 -0.41 19.19 -50.56
CA ALA A 94 0.27 20.29 -51.25
C ALA A 94 -0.37 20.60 -52.62
N THR A 95 -0.79 19.55 -53.34
CA THR A 95 -1.49 19.72 -54.63
C THR A 95 -2.88 20.35 -54.43
N ALA A 96 -3.62 19.93 -53.39
CA ALA A 96 -4.93 20.48 -53.07
C ALA A 96 -4.86 21.95 -52.60
N THR A 97 -3.87 22.30 -51.78
CA THR A 97 -3.64 23.69 -51.33
C THR A 97 -3.30 24.60 -52.50
N HIS A 98 -2.43 24.18 -53.42
CA HIS A 98 -2.15 24.95 -54.64
C HIS A 98 -3.41 25.16 -55.50
N ALA A 99 -4.25 24.14 -55.67
CA ALA A 99 -5.50 24.26 -56.40
C ALA A 99 -6.49 25.23 -55.75
N LEU A 100 -6.53 25.28 -54.41
CA LEU A 100 -7.36 26.22 -53.65
C LEU A 100 -6.89 27.67 -53.79
N VAL A 101 -5.57 27.91 -53.73
CA VAL A 101 -5.00 29.25 -53.94
C VAL A 101 -5.36 29.76 -55.34
N ALA A 102 -5.13 28.95 -56.37
CA ALA A 102 -5.48 29.30 -57.74
C ALA A 102 -7.00 29.58 -57.92
N ALA A 103 -7.87 28.81 -57.26
CA ALA A 103 -9.31 29.04 -57.30
C ALA A 103 -9.73 30.36 -56.63
N ARG A 104 -9.04 30.79 -55.56
CA ARG A 104 -9.29 32.07 -54.87
C ARG A 104 -8.78 33.27 -55.66
N GLU A 105 -7.57 33.20 -56.21
CA GLU A 105 -7.05 34.26 -57.08
C GLU A 105 -7.97 34.48 -58.29
N HIS A 106 -8.54 33.39 -58.84
CA HIS A 106 -9.55 33.46 -59.88
C HIS A 106 -10.88 34.10 -59.41
N LEU A 107 -11.25 33.93 -58.15
CA LEU A 107 -12.43 34.58 -57.57
C LEU A 107 -12.17 36.08 -57.30
N GLU A 108 -11.04 36.43 -56.69
CA GLU A 108 -10.66 37.83 -56.44
C GLU A 108 -10.51 38.64 -57.73
N SER A 109 -9.90 38.05 -58.77
CA SER A 109 -9.80 38.70 -60.08
C SER A 109 -11.17 38.91 -60.75
N LEU A 110 -12.14 38.04 -60.51
CA LEU A 110 -13.54 38.22 -60.96
C LEU A 110 -14.32 39.24 -60.13
N GLU A 111 -14.00 39.40 -58.84
CA GLU A 111 -14.61 40.40 -57.94
C GLU A 111 -14.03 41.81 -58.16
N GLN A 112 -12.77 41.93 -58.58
CA GLN A 112 -12.11 43.21 -58.90
C GLN A 112 -12.36 43.69 -60.34
N ALA A 113 -12.89 42.85 -61.22
CA ALA A 113 -13.21 43.23 -62.60
C ALA A 113 -14.41 44.20 -62.64
N THR A 114 -14.21 45.39 -63.23
CA THR A 114 -15.16 46.54 -63.25
C THR A 114 -16.37 46.39 -64.18
N LEU A 115 -16.52 45.27 -64.89
CA LEU A 115 -17.64 44.99 -65.79
C LEU A 115 -18.61 43.99 -65.15
N PRO A 116 -19.91 43.97 -65.51
CA PRO A 116 -20.87 43.05 -64.91
C PRO A 116 -20.50 41.61 -65.31
N SER A 117 -19.68 40.96 -64.49
CA SER A 117 -19.43 39.54 -64.56
C SER A 117 -20.78 38.85 -64.34
N SER A 118 -21.25 38.09 -65.33
CA SER A 118 -22.53 37.37 -65.24
C SER A 118 -22.59 36.64 -63.90
N THR A 119 -23.65 36.85 -63.12
CA THR A 119 -23.83 36.27 -61.77
C THR A 119 -23.48 34.77 -61.72
N GLY A 120 -23.81 34.02 -62.79
CA GLY A 120 -23.46 32.60 -62.92
C GLY A 120 -21.95 32.27 -62.96
N ARG A 121 -21.07 33.17 -63.43
CA ARG A 121 -19.59 32.97 -63.40
C ARG A 121 -19.02 33.20 -62.01
N LEU A 122 -19.53 34.21 -61.29
CA LEU A 122 -19.19 34.47 -59.89
C LEU A 122 -19.66 33.31 -59.00
N ASP A 123 -20.88 32.82 -59.22
CA ASP A 123 -21.41 31.65 -58.49
C ASP A 123 -20.62 30.37 -58.80
N GLN A 124 -20.23 30.13 -60.06
CA GLN A 124 -19.36 29.01 -60.42
C GLN A 124 -17.96 29.11 -59.81
N ALA A 125 -17.37 30.31 -59.74
CA ALA A 125 -16.10 30.54 -59.07
C ALA A 125 -16.22 30.30 -57.56
N ARG A 126 -17.31 30.75 -56.92
CA ARG A 126 -17.61 30.47 -55.50
C ARG A 126 -17.76 28.97 -55.23
N VAL A 127 -18.47 28.25 -56.09
CA VAL A 127 -18.61 26.78 -55.97
C VAL A 127 -17.26 26.07 -56.17
N ARG A 128 -16.42 26.51 -57.11
CA ARG A 128 -15.06 25.95 -57.26
C ARG A 128 -14.18 26.19 -56.05
N VAL A 129 -14.23 27.39 -55.47
CA VAL A 129 -13.51 27.69 -54.21
C VAL A 129 -14.02 26.81 -53.08
N GLN A 130 -15.34 26.61 -52.96
CA GLN A 130 -15.90 25.70 -51.95
C GLN A 130 -15.47 24.24 -52.17
N GLN A 131 -15.48 23.75 -53.40
CA GLN A 131 -15.02 22.40 -53.74
C GLN A 131 -13.53 22.23 -53.42
N ALA A 132 -12.68 23.16 -53.87
CA ALA A 132 -11.26 23.14 -53.56
C ALA A 132 -10.99 23.21 -52.04
N ASP A 133 -11.77 23.99 -51.29
CA ASP A 133 -11.67 24.08 -49.84
C ASP A 133 -12.05 22.75 -49.17
N THR A 134 -13.12 22.10 -49.61
CA THR A 134 -13.50 20.76 -49.08
C THR A 134 -12.45 19.69 -49.39
N THR A 135 -11.84 19.70 -50.58
CA THR A 135 -10.78 18.74 -50.93
C THR A 135 -9.51 18.96 -50.12
N THR A 136 -9.14 20.21 -49.88
CA THR A 136 -7.98 20.55 -49.04
C THR A 136 -8.21 20.15 -47.59
N ARG A 137 -9.41 20.37 -47.05
CA ARG A 137 -9.78 19.92 -45.70
C ARG A 137 -9.75 18.39 -45.57
N LEU A 138 -10.23 17.67 -46.59
CA LEU A 138 -10.22 16.21 -46.59
C LEU A 138 -8.80 15.64 -46.68
N ALA A 139 -7.96 16.17 -47.57
CA ALA A 139 -6.55 15.78 -47.67
C ALA A 139 -5.78 16.10 -46.37
N SER A 140 -6.06 17.26 -45.77
CA SER A 140 -5.47 17.66 -44.48
C SER A 140 -5.92 16.75 -43.35
N GLN A 141 -7.19 16.36 -43.34
CA GLN A 141 -7.73 15.40 -42.37
C GLN A 141 -7.10 14.02 -42.53
N GLN A 142 -6.92 13.52 -43.76
CA GLN A 142 -6.28 12.23 -44.03
C GLN A 142 -4.81 12.21 -43.60
N LEU A 143 -4.08 13.29 -43.89
CA LEU A 143 -2.73 13.48 -43.40
C LEU A 143 -2.73 13.49 -41.87
N ARG A 144 -3.58 14.31 -41.23
CA ARG A 144 -3.74 14.36 -39.76
C ARG A 144 -4.09 13.00 -39.16
N GLU A 145 -4.88 12.18 -39.84
CA GLU A 145 -5.25 10.83 -39.38
C GLU A 145 -4.07 9.85 -39.43
N LEU A 146 -3.22 9.92 -40.45
CA LEU A 146 -1.98 9.13 -40.51
C LEU A 146 -0.99 9.53 -39.42
N ILE A 147 -0.89 10.84 -39.21
CA ILE A 147 -0.04 11.49 -38.22
C ILE A 147 -0.41 11.09 -36.78
N GLN A 148 -1.70 11.18 -36.46
CA GLN A 148 -2.25 10.82 -35.16
C GLN A 148 -2.53 9.32 -35.07
N GLY A 149 -2.15 8.58 -36.11
CA GLY A 149 -2.40 7.15 -36.26
C GLY A 149 -1.64 6.34 -35.22
N THR A 150 -2.30 5.26 -34.79
CA THR A 150 -1.80 4.30 -33.81
C THR A 150 -0.48 3.66 -34.23
N GLU A 151 -0.19 3.62 -35.52
CA GLU A 151 1.02 3.03 -36.11
C GLU A 151 2.30 3.76 -35.66
N VAL A 152 2.31 5.10 -35.62
CA VAL A 152 3.48 5.89 -35.16
C VAL A 152 3.72 5.72 -33.66
N LEU A 153 2.64 5.60 -32.87
CA LEU A 153 2.71 5.32 -31.44
C LEU A 153 3.26 3.92 -31.16
N GLN A 154 2.80 2.92 -31.92
CA GLN A 154 3.31 1.54 -31.84
C GLN A 154 4.80 1.49 -32.18
N LEU A 155 5.25 2.18 -33.23
CA LEU A 155 6.67 2.26 -33.58
C LEU A 155 7.52 2.92 -32.47
N GLY A 156 6.99 3.99 -31.85
CA GLY A 156 7.64 4.65 -30.72
C GLY A 156 7.79 3.74 -29.50
N ALA A 157 6.76 2.96 -29.20
CA ALA A 157 6.80 1.98 -28.13
C ALA A 157 7.73 0.81 -28.41
N LEU A 158 7.74 0.29 -29.64
CA LEU A 158 8.61 -0.82 -30.04
C LEU A 158 10.10 -0.48 -29.90
N SER A 159 10.51 0.75 -30.24
CA SER A 159 11.87 1.23 -29.98
C SER A 159 12.21 1.26 -28.49
N GLU A 160 11.28 1.61 -27.61
CA GLU A 160 11.52 1.54 -26.17
C GLU A 160 11.59 0.10 -25.65
N GLY A 161 10.81 -0.80 -26.24
CA GLY A 161 10.86 -2.22 -25.93
C GLY A 161 12.22 -2.83 -26.24
N GLN A 162 12.85 -2.37 -27.33
CA GLN A 162 14.22 -2.70 -27.70
C GLN A 162 15.23 -2.12 -26.69
N ASP A 163 15.17 -0.82 -26.40
CA ASP A 163 16.05 -0.18 -25.41
C ASP A 163 15.98 -0.89 -24.04
N GLN A 164 14.78 -1.30 -23.60
CA GLN A 164 14.60 -2.06 -22.35
C GLN A 164 15.18 -3.47 -22.42
N ALA A 165 15.04 -4.16 -23.55
CA ALA A 165 15.61 -5.48 -23.74
C ALA A 165 17.14 -5.44 -23.77
N ALA A 166 17.72 -4.42 -24.42
CA ALA A 166 19.15 -4.15 -24.45
C ALA A 166 19.68 -3.85 -23.02
N GLN A 167 19.05 -2.92 -22.29
CA GLN A 167 19.42 -2.60 -20.91
C GLN A 167 19.33 -3.83 -19.99
N LYS A 168 18.29 -4.65 -20.14
CA LYS A 168 18.15 -5.89 -19.38
C LYS A 168 19.31 -6.85 -19.68
N THR A 169 19.61 -7.05 -20.96
CA THR A 169 20.67 -7.97 -21.40
C THR A 169 22.04 -7.51 -20.92
N GLU A 170 22.35 -6.23 -21.08
CA GLU A 170 23.58 -5.60 -20.60
C GLU A 170 23.71 -5.72 -19.06
N PHE A 171 22.62 -5.46 -18.34
CA PHE A 171 22.57 -5.63 -16.89
C PHE A 171 22.87 -7.07 -16.48
N SER A 172 22.20 -8.05 -17.08
CA SER A 172 22.37 -9.47 -16.74
C SER A 172 23.79 -9.94 -17.04
N GLN A 173 24.38 -9.49 -18.14
CA GLN A 173 25.79 -9.79 -18.46
C GLN A 173 26.75 -9.23 -17.40
N LYS A 174 26.63 -7.94 -17.06
CA LYS A 174 27.47 -7.29 -16.04
C LYS A 174 27.27 -7.93 -14.66
N TRP A 175 26.04 -8.29 -14.32
CA TRP A 175 25.75 -8.93 -13.03
C TRP A 175 26.36 -10.33 -12.92
N LEU A 176 26.28 -11.14 -13.99
CA LEU A 176 26.87 -12.48 -14.00
C LEU A 176 28.41 -12.44 -13.98
N SER A 177 29.03 -11.49 -14.67
CA SER A 177 30.49 -11.32 -14.64
C SER A 177 30.97 -10.90 -13.25
N GLU A 178 30.26 -9.98 -12.59
CA GLU A 178 30.55 -9.58 -11.21
C GLU A 178 30.42 -10.72 -10.21
N LEU A 179 29.35 -11.53 -10.32
CA LEU A 179 29.19 -12.71 -9.48
C LEU A 179 30.34 -13.70 -9.66
N ARG A 180 30.77 -13.94 -10.92
CA ARG A 180 31.94 -14.78 -11.22
C ARG A 180 33.21 -14.23 -10.55
N THR A 181 33.52 -12.95 -10.72
CA THR A 181 34.72 -12.33 -10.11
C THR A 181 34.70 -12.40 -8.58
N ARG A 182 33.54 -12.14 -7.96
CA ARG A 182 33.39 -12.25 -6.50
C ARG A 182 33.56 -13.69 -6.01
N MET A 183 33.00 -14.66 -6.73
CA MET A 183 33.18 -16.09 -6.42
C MET A 183 34.65 -16.52 -6.53
N GLN A 184 35.36 -16.11 -7.58
CA GLN A 184 36.79 -16.39 -7.74
C GLN A 184 37.63 -15.79 -6.60
N THR A 185 37.29 -14.58 -6.16
CA THR A 185 37.96 -13.92 -5.02
C THR A 185 37.72 -14.67 -3.70
N VAL A 186 36.50 -15.21 -3.50
CA VAL A 186 36.19 -16.04 -2.33
C VAL A 186 36.87 -17.41 -2.43
N ASP A 187 36.89 -18.04 -3.61
CA ASP A 187 37.60 -19.31 -3.86
C ASP A 187 39.09 -19.18 -3.56
N ALA A 188 39.75 -18.11 -4.02
CA ALA A 188 41.15 -17.83 -3.74
C ALA A 188 41.42 -17.75 -2.23
N ARG A 189 40.59 -16.99 -1.49
CA ARG A 189 40.70 -16.88 -0.02
C ARG A 189 40.48 -18.22 0.69
N PHE A 190 39.55 -19.05 0.21
CA PHE A 190 39.39 -20.42 0.73
C PHE A 190 40.60 -21.29 0.38
N GLY A 191 41.19 -21.13 -0.81
CA GLY A 191 42.43 -21.77 -1.23
C GLY A 191 43.59 -21.44 -0.29
N ASP A 192 43.80 -20.16 0.01
CA ASP A 192 44.83 -19.68 0.93
C ASP A 192 44.61 -20.23 2.35
N ARG A 193 43.37 -20.20 2.84
CA ARG A 193 43.04 -20.73 4.16
C ARG A 193 43.22 -22.25 4.23
N HIS A 194 42.84 -22.97 3.18
CA HIS A 194 43.05 -24.40 3.06
C HIS A 194 44.54 -24.75 3.08
N ALA A 195 45.37 -24.00 2.33
CA ALA A 195 46.82 -24.18 2.33
C ALA A 195 47.41 -23.92 3.73
N ALA A 196 46.99 -22.85 4.41
CA ALA A 196 47.43 -22.54 5.77
C ALA A 196 47.06 -23.65 6.78
N ILE A 197 45.83 -24.14 6.76
CA ILE A 197 45.39 -25.25 7.63
C ILE A 197 46.16 -26.53 7.31
N ALA A 198 46.44 -26.81 6.04
CA ALA A 198 47.21 -27.99 5.64
C ALA A 198 48.67 -27.91 6.12
N ILE A 199 49.28 -26.72 6.12
CA ILE A 199 50.62 -26.50 6.68
C ILE A 199 50.61 -26.69 8.20
N GLU A 200 49.64 -26.10 8.90
CA GLU A 200 49.47 -26.24 10.35
C GLU A 200 49.26 -27.72 10.74
N LEU A 201 48.44 -28.44 9.98
CA LEU A 201 48.20 -29.87 10.19
C LEU A 201 49.47 -30.69 9.95
N LYS A 202 50.27 -30.38 8.92
CA LYS A 202 51.58 -31.03 8.72
C LYS A 202 52.54 -30.78 9.88
N LEU A 203 52.59 -29.56 10.41
CA LEU A 203 53.41 -29.21 11.57
C LEU A 203 52.97 -29.98 12.82
N LYS A 204 51.66 -30.02 13.10
CA LYS A 204 51.11 -30.74 14.26
C LYS A 204 51.23 -32.25 14.15
N VAL A 205 51.10 -32.82 12.95
CA VAL A 205 51.39 -34.24 12.70
C VAL A 205 52.88 -34.54 12.90
N ALA A 206 53.78 -33.65 12.47
CA ALA A 206 55.22 -33.79 12.72
C ALA A 206 55.54 -33.72 14.23
N GLU A 207 54.96 -32.75 14.95
CA GLU A 207 55.09 -32.61 16.41
C GLU A 207 54.59 -33.88 17.13
N THR A 208 53.45 -34.44 16.70
CA THR A 208 52.92 -35.69 17.26
C THR A 208 53.84 -36.88 16.96
N ARG A 209 54.43 -36.94 15.77
CA ARG A 209 55.40 -38.00 15.41
C ARG A 209 56.68 -37.92 16.22
N GLU A 210 57.19 -36.71 16.50
CA GLU A 210 58.35 -36.53 17.37
C GLU A 210 58.06 -37.03 18.79
N LEU A 211 56.89 -36.69 19.34
CA LEU A 211 56.48 -37.19 20.66
C LEU A 211 56.34 -38.73 20.70
N ILE A 212 55.79 -39.34 19.65
CA ILE A 212 55.69 -40.80 19.53
C ILE A 212 57.08 -41.45 19.41
N SER A 213 58.03 -40.83 18.68
CA SER A 213 59.40 -41.35 18.60
C SER A 213 60.11 -41.30 19.94
N LEU A 214 59.88 -40.27 20.76
CA LEU A 214 60.46 -40.17 22.11
C LEU A 214 59.92 -41.27 23.05
N ASP A 215 58.64 -41.62 22.93
CA ASP A 215 58.03 -42.74 23.68
C ASP A 215 58.60 -44.10 23.23
N HIS A 216 58.80 -44.28 21.92
CA HIS A 216 59.46 -45.47 21.37
C HIS A 216 60.90 -45.61 21.85
N ASP A 217 61.68 -44.51 21.84
CA ASP A 217 63.06 -44.48 22.32
C ASP A 217 63.15 -44.78 23.82
N MET A 218 62.18 -44.32 24.61
CA MET A 218 62.06 -44.67 26.04
C MET A 218 61.81 -46.18 26.21
N THR A 219 60.86 -46.74 25.46
CA THR A 219 60.53 -48.17 25.49
C THR A 219 61.73 -49.03 25.08
N ALA A 220 62.47 -48.60 24.05
CA ALA A 220 63.68 -49.27 23.59
C ALA A 220 64.81 -49.20 24.65
N ALA A 221 64.98 -48.06 25.33
CA ALA A 221 65.93 -47.92 26.43
C ALA A 221 65.56 -48.82 27.63
N GLU A 222 64.27 -48.93 27.96
CA GLU A 222 63.77 -49.83 29.01
C GLU A 222 64.03 -51.30 28.67
N GLN A 223 63.72 -51.72 27.44
CA GLN A 223 63.98 -53.07 26.95
C GLN A 223 65.49 -53.39 26.96
N THR A 224 66.32 -52.45 26.52
CA THR A 224 67.78 -52.58 26.53
C THR A 224 68.31 -52.73 27.96
N ALA A 225 67.79 -51.93 28.91
CA ALA A 225 68.14 -52.05 30.33
C ALA A 225 67.67 -53.38 30.95
N ALA A 226 66.48 -53.88 30.57
CA ALA A 226 65.95 -55.15 31.02
C ALA A 226 66.75 -56.35 30.47
N GLN A 227 67.13 -56.31 29.19
CA GLN A 227 67.99 -57.32 28.57
C GLN A 227 69.40 -57.32 29.18
N ALA A 228 70.00 -56.13 29.38
CA ALA A 228 71.29 -56.00 30.05
C ALA A 228 71.23 -56.51 31.50
N ASN A 229 70.11 -56.33 32.21
CA ASN A 229 69.88 -56.90 33.54
C ASN A 229 69.81 -58.43 33.54
N ALA A 230 69.08 -59.01 32.58
CA ALA A 230 69.00 -60.46 32.42
C ALA A 230 70.38 -61.04 32.11
N GLN A 231 71.13 -60.43 31.18
CA GLN A 231 72.50 -60.81 30.85
C GLN A 231 73.44 -60.66 32.05
N LEU A 232 73.34 -59.57 32.82
CA LEU A 232 74.12 -59.39 34.06
C LEU A 232 73.82 -60.46 35.10
N SER A 233 72.56 -60.88 35.24
CA SER A 233 72.20 -61.95 36.18
C SER A 233 72.80 -63.29 35.77
N ALA A 234 72.76 -63.62 34.47
CA ALA A 234 73.38 -64.82 33.93
C ALA A 234 74.92 -64.78 34.08
N LEU A 235 75.55 -63.67 33.69
CA LEU A 235 77.01 -63.47 33.79
C LEU A 235 77.50 -63.49 35.24
N ARG A 236 76.76 -62.92 36.20
CA ARG A 236 77.09 -62.97 37.63
C ARG A 236 76.96 -64.38 38.20
N THR A 237 75.94 -65.12 37.79
CA THR A 237 75.78 -66.53 38.19
C THR A 237 76.92 -67.39 37.64
N GLN A 238 77.32 -67.13 36.39
CA GLN A 238 78.46 -67.79 35.75
C GLN A 238 79.80 -67.40 36.42
N ARG A 239 79.97 -66.12 36.79
CA ARG A 239 81.15 -65.64 37.52
C ARG A 239 81.28 -66.24 38.93
N GLN A 240 80.17 -66.44 39.65
CA GLN A 240 80.13 -67.10 40.96
C GLN A 240 80.53 -68.59 40.90
N ALA A 241 80.31 -69.25 39.77
CA ALA A 241 80.75 -70.62 39.53
C ALA A 241 82.22 -70.73 39.07
N THR A 242 82.87 -69.60 38.77
CA THR A 242 84.23 -69.56 38.19
C THR A 242 85.28 -69.24 39.27
N PRO A 243 86.37 -70.03 39.42
CA PRO A 243 87.38 -69.81 40.46
C PRO A 243 88.14 -68.49 40.32
N ASP A 244 88.38 -67.80 41.45
CA ASP A 244 89.08 -66.52 41.51
C ASP A 244 90.56 -66.62 41.08
N GLY A 245 91.01 -65.70 40.22
CA GLY A 245 92.37 -65.65 39.67
C GLY A 245 92.58 -66.32 38.30
N SER A 246 91.51 -66.80 37.64
CA SER A 246 91.59 -67.38 36.29
C SER A 246 91.44 -66.32 35.17
N ALA A 247 92.04 -66.55 34.00
CA ALA A 247 91.92 -65.64 32.85
C ALA A 247 90.48 -65.50 32.32
N GLU A 248 89.62 -66.48 32.62
CA GLU A 248 88.20 -66.48 32.26
C GLU A 248 87.37 -65.64 33.23
N ALA A 249 87.78 -65.58 34.51
CA ALA A 249 87.22 -64.67 35.51
C ALA A 249 87.46 -63.19 35.14
N GLU A 250 88.67 -62.80 34.73
CA GLU A 250 88.97 -61.41 34.29
C GLU A 250 88.19 -61.02 33.03
N ARG A 251 88.02 -61.94 32.08
CA ARG A 251 87.19 -61.70 30.88
C ARG A 251 85.73 -61.50 31.26
N LEU A 252 85.17 -62.36 32.10
CA LEU A 252 83.80 -62.21 32.60
C LEU A 252 83.61 -60.91 33.39
N ASP A 253 84.59 -60.50 34.20
CA ASP A 253 84.54 -59.23 34.93
C ASP A 253 84.51 -58.03 33.98
N SER A 254 85.33 -58.03 32.91
CA SER A 254 85.27 -56.97 31.89
C SER A 254 83.96 -56.93 31.11
N VAL A 255 83.37 -58.09 30.79
CA VAL A 255 82.09 -58.19 30.09
C VAL A 255 80.94 -57.78 31.02
N ILE A 256 81.00 -58.13 32.30
CA ILE A 256 80.08 -57.64 33.32
C ILE A 256 80.17 -56.12 33.44
N GLU A 257 81.37 -55.54 33.43
CA GLU A 257 81.58 -54.09 33.50
C GLU A 257 81.05 -53.38 32.24
N GLN A 258 81.28 -53.93 31.05
CA GLN A 258 80.69 -53.44 29.80
C GLN A 258 79.16 -53.55 29.78
N THR A 259 78.59 -54.62 30.33
CA THR A 259 77.14 -54.79 30.41
C THR A 259 76.54 -53.86 31.48
N LEU A 260 77.27 -53.59 32.57
CA LEU A 260 76.89 -52.60 33.60
C LEU A 260 76.89 -51.17 33.04
N THR A 261 77.89 -50.81 32.22
CA THR A 261 77.93 -49.50 31.56
C THR A 261 76.82 -49.36 30.52
N THR A 262 76.55 -50.40 29.73
CA THR A 262 75.41 -50.42 28.79
C THR A 262 74.08 -50.24 29.54
N ARG A 263 73.89 -50.95 30.66
CA ARG A 263 72.72 -50.81 31.52
C ARG A 263 72.61 -49.41 32.12
N SER A 264 73.70 -48.84 32.64
CA SER A 264 73.67 -47.53 33.30
C SER A 264 73.37 -46.42 32.30
N GLN A 265 73.93 -46.49 31.09
CA GLN A 265 73.61 -45.57 30.00
C GLN A 265 72.14 -45.69 29.57
N ALA A 266 71.63 -46.91 29.37
CA ALA A 266 70.22 -47.15 29.04
C ALA A 266 69.25 -46.68 30.14
N MET A 267 69.62 -46.85 31.41
CA MET A 267 68.82 -46.34 32.53
C MET A 267 68.88 -44.81 32.64
N GLN A 268 70.02 -44.18 32.34
CA GLN A 268 70.14 -42.72 32.32
C GLN A 268 69.31 -42.11 31.19
N THR A 269 69.36 -42.67 29.98
CA THR A 269 68.50 -42.23 28.87
C THR A 269 67.02 -42.45 29.20
N HIS A 270 66.65 -43.60 29.78
CA HIS A 270 65.29 -43.83 30.26
C HIS A 270 64.85 -42.80 31.31
N GLU A 271 65.66 -42.48 32.31
CA GLU A 271 65.29 -41.50 33.35
C GLU A 271 65.21 -40.06 32.82
N GLN A 272 66.08 -39.69 31.88
CA GLN A 272 66.02 -38.39 31.19
C GLN A 272 64.78 -38.26 30.31
N LEU A 273 64.44 -39.32 29.55
CA LEU A 273 63.24 -39.39 28.73
C LEU A 273 61.98 -39.42 29.61
N ALA A 274 61.94 -40.22 30.67
CA ALA A 274 60.80 -40.31 31.60
C ALA A 274 60.47 -38.94 32.23
N LYS A 275 61.46 -38.13 32.61
CA LYS A 275 61.23 -36.75 33.11
C LYS A 275 60.60 -35.83 32.06
N ARG A 276 60.91 -36.04 30.77
CA ARG A 276 60.28 -35.33 29.64
C ARG A 276 58.89 -35.90 29.27
N LEU A 277 58.68 -37.21 29.45
CA LEU A 277 57.50 -37.95 28.99
C LEU A 277 56.27 -37.90 29.94
N VAL A 278 56.41 -37.47 31.20
CA VAL A 278 55.28 -37.33 32.17
C VAL A 278 54.13 -36.42 31.65
N ARG A 279 54.36 -35.58 30.63
CA ARG A 279 53.33 -34.73 30.00
C ARG A 279 52.87 -35.20 28.62
N VAL A 280 53.52 -36.20 28.03
CA VAL A 280 53.34 -36.57 26.61
C VAL A 280 51.98 -37.19 26.34
N ASP A 281 51.44 -38.06 27.19
CA ASP A 281 50.09 -38.61 26.98
C ASP A 281 49.01 -37.52 26.95
N ALA A 282 49.13 -36.54 27.85
CA ALA A 282 48.23 -35.38 27.88
C ALA A 282 48.44 -34.44 26.69
N ASP A 283 49.69 -34.23 26.27
CA ASP A 283 50.05 -33.38 25.13
C ASP A 283 49.66 -34.05 23.79
N VAL A 284 49.79 -35.36 23.65
CA VAL A 284 49.34 -36.16 22.49
C VAL A 284 47.82 -36.17 22.43
N ALA A 285 47.12 -36.33 23.55
CA ALA A 285 45.66 -36.22 23.59
C ALA A 285 45.18 -34.81 23.18
N ARG A 286 45.86 -33.75 23.66
CA ARG A 286 45.58 -32.36 23.25
C ARG A 286 45.85 -32.15 21.75
N LEU A 287 47.00 -32.59 21.26
CA LEU A 287 47.36 -32.50 19.83
C LEU A 287 46.41 -33.29 18.94
N ASN A 288 45.95 -34.46 19.37
CA ASN A 288 44.94 -35.24 18.64
C ASN A 288 43.58 -34.53 18.59
N ALA A 289 43.17 -33.85 19.67
CA ALA A 289 41.96 -33.02 19.66
C ALA A 289 42.11 -31.80 18.73
N GLU A 290 43.26 -31.11 18.77
CA GLU A 290 43.59 -30.00 17.86
C GLU A 290 43.63 -30.48 16.39
N LEU A 291 44.24 -31.64 16.11
CA LEU A 291 44.24 -32.27 14.80
C LEU A 291 42.82 -32.60 14.34
N GLY A 292 41.96 -33.14 15.22
CA GLY A 292 40.56 -33.40 14.92
C GLY A 292 39.81 -32.12 14.53
N GLU A 293 40.04 -31.02 15.25
CA GLU A 293 39.45 -29.72 14.93
C GLU A 293 39.97 -29.17 13.59
N LEU A 294 41.28 -29.27 13.31
CA LEU A 294 41.88 -28.86 12.05
C LEU A 294 41.35 -29.66 10.86
N HIS A 295 41.16 -30.98 11.00
CA HIS A 295 40.53 -31.82 9.96
C HIS A 295 39.08 -31.39 9.70
N GLN A 296 38.30 -31.10 10.73
CA GLN A 296 36.92 -30.64 10.58
C GLN A 296 36.87 -29.27 9.86
N ARG A 297 37.74 -28.33 10.25
CA ARG A 297 37.86 -27.02 9.58
C ARG A 297 38.29 -27.15 8.12
N LEU A 298 39.24 -28.06 7.81
CA LEU A 298 39.68 -28.34 6.45
C LEU A 298 38.55 -28.93 5.60
N ALA A 299 37.78 -29.87 6.14
CA ALA A 299 36.63 -30.48 5.46
C ALA A 299 35.55 -29.44 5.13
N VAL A 300 35.20 -28.56 6.07
CA VAL A 300 34.24 -27.47 5.84
C VAL A 300 34.74 -26.53 4.74
N ALA A 301 36.00 -26.09 4.79
CA ALA A 301 36.57 -25.22 3.76
C ALA A 301 36.60 -25.90 2.37
N SER A 302 36.93 -27.18 2.29
CA SER A 302 36.95 -27.95 1.04
C SER A 302 35.56 -28.11 0.42
N ASN A 303 34.55 -28.44 1.24
CA ASN A 303 33.17 -28.61 0.79
C ASN A 303 32.62 -27.31 0.19
N GLU A 304 32.81 -26.18 0.88
CA GLU A 304 32.36 -24.86 0.44
C GLU A 304 33.06 -24.41 -0.85
N ARG A 305 34.37 -24.64 -0.91
CA ARG A 305 35.17 -24.40 -2.11
C ARG A 305 34.65 -25.21 -3.31
N SER A 306 34.32 -26.49 -3.09
CA SER A 306 33.78 -27.37 -4.14
C SER A 306 32.41 -26.91 -4.65
N ALA A 307 31.55 -26.41 -3.74
CA ALA A 307 30.22 -25.89 -4.08
C ALA A 307 30.33 -24.62 -4.94
N LEU A 308 31.19 -23.67 -4.53
CA LEU A 308 31.46 -22.45 -5.30
C LEU A 308 32.00 -22.77 -6.70
N LYS A 309 32.98 -23.68 -6.82
CA LYS A 309 33.56 -24.08 -8.10
C LYS A 309 32.53 -24.73 -9.03
N THR A 310 31.64 -25.56 -8.48
CA THR A 310 30.54 -26.19 -9.23
C THR A 310 29.54 -25.15 -9.76
N LEU A 311 29.25 -24.10 -9.00
CA LEU A 311 28.37 -23.01 -9.41
C LEU A 311 29.03 -22.10 -10.44
N GLU A 312 30.33 -21.83 -10.29
CA GLU A 312 31.12 -21.06 -11.24
C GLU A 312 31.10 -21.72 -12.63
N GLN A 313 31.27 -23.05 -12.68
CA GLN A 313 31.19 -23.84 -13.91
C GLN A 313 29.81 -23.81 -14.59
N LYS A 314 28.73 -23.54 -13.82
CA LYS A 314 27.37 -23.43 -14.35
C LYS A 314 27.06 -22.04 -14.90
N LEU A 315 27.87 -21.02 -14.60
CA LEU A 315 27.71 -19.68 -15.16
C LEU A 315 28.13 -19.69 -16.65
N PRO A 316 27.33 -19.12 -17.56
CA PRO A 316 27.68 -19.07 -18.98
C PRO A 316 28.99 -18.29 -19.20
N GLU A 317 29.88 -18.80 -20.06
CA GLU A 317 31.14 -18.12 -20.38
C GLU A 317 30.88 -16.71 -20.94
N SER A 318 31.70 -15.73 -20.53
CA SER A 318 31.51 -14.32 -20.88
C SER A 318 31.52 -14.05 -22.40
N THR A 319 31.97 -15.03 -23.19
CA THR A 319 32.16 -14.98 -24.64
C THR A 319 31.08 -15.72 -25.43
N GLN A 320 30.10 -16.39 -24.79
CA GLN A 320 29.06 -17.14 -25.51
C GLN A 320 27.69 -16.43 -25.61
N VAL A 321 27.61 -15.14 -25.24
CA VAL A 321 26.50 -14.25 -25.64
C VAL A 321 26.99 -13.18 -26.61
N THR A 322 28.05 -13.48 -27.37
CA THR A 322 28.49 -12.62 -28.49
C THR A 322 27.68 -12.94 -29.73
N ALA A 323 26.56 -12.25 -29.88
CA ALA A 323 26.14 -11.74 -31.18
C ALA A 323 25.48 -10.35 -31.04
N PRO A 324 26.25 -9.26 -30.81
CA PRO A 324 25.76 -7.90 -30.95
C PRO A 324 26.43 -7.16 -32.12
N ALA A 325 26.61 -7.79 -33.29
CA ALA A 325 27.17 -7.10 -34.46
C ALA A 325 26.08 -6.70 -35.49
N GLU A 326 25.08 -7.55 -35.71
CA GLU A 326 23.98 -7.24 -36.64
C GLU A 326 22.82 -6.49 -35.94
N GLY A 327 22.55 -6.82 -34.67
CA GLY A 327 21.46 -6.22 -33.89
C GLY A 327 21.65 -4.75 -33.52
N GLU A 328 22.85 -4.35 -33.05
CA GLU A 328 23.11 -2.96 -32.65
C GLU A 328 23.12 -1.99 -33.84
N THR A 329 23.62 -2.44 -34.99
CA THR A 329 23.62 -1.64 -36.23
C THR A 329 22.19 -1.43 -36.71
N GLN A 330 21.38 -2.49 -36.72
CA GLN A 330 19.97 -2.44 -37.10
C GLN A 330 19.10 -1.67 -36.09
N GLU A 331 19.44 -1.68 -34.80
CA GLU A 331 18.78 -0.89 -33.74
C GLU A 331 19.08 0.61 -33.86
N ARG A 332 20.34 0.98 -34.15
CA ARG A 332 20.72 2.37 -34.47
C ARG A 332 20.03 2.87 -35.73
N ASP A 333 19.92 2.03 -36.76
CA ASP A 333 19.23 2.36 -38.01
C ASP A 333 17.72 2.58 -37.77
N ASN A 334 17.08 1.74 -36.96
CA ASN A 334 15.66 1.87 -36.61
C ASN A 334 15.37 3.16 -35.81
N LYS A 335 16.23 3.51 -34.84
CA LYS A 335 16.08 4.73 -34.03
C LYS A 335 16.26 5.99 -34.86
N THR A 336 17.23 5.97 -35.77
CA THR A 336 17.49 7.07 -36.70
C THR A 336 16.32 7.23 -37.69
N ALA A 337 15.79 6.13 -38.24
CA ALA A 337 14.62 6.16 -39.10
C ALA A 337 13.36 6.70 -38.39
N LEU A 338 13.14 6.30 -37.13
CA LEU A 338 12.04 6.80 -36.29
C LEU A 338 12.13 8.30 -36.01
N ASN A 339 13.34 8.81 -35.71
CA ASN A 339 13.56 10.23 -35.51
C ASN A 339 13.35 11.02 -36.80
N ASN A 340 13.86 10.51 -37.94
CA ASN A 340 13.65 11.12 -39.25
C ASN A 340 12.16 11.21 -39.60
N ILE A 341 11.37 10.16 -39.31
CA ILE A 341 9.91 10.19 -39.51
C ILE A 341 9.26 11.26 -38.63
N ARG A 342 9.65 11.37 -37.35
CA ARG A 342 9.11 12.40 -36.44
C ARG A 342 9.46 13.82 -36.90
N GLU A 343 10.64 14.02 -37.47
CA GLU A 343 11.08 15.31 -38.02
C GLU A 343 10.38 15.64 -39.34
N GLN A 344 10.25 14.67 -40.25
CA GLN A 344 9.44 14.80 -41.47
C GLN A 344 7.98 15.13 -41.12
N TYR A 345 7.48 14.47 -40.09
CA TYR A 345 6.14 14.70 -39.60
C TYR A 345 5.95 16.13 -39.08
N LEU A 346 6.83 16.58 -38.18
CA LEU A 346 6.76 17.91 -37.58
C LEU A 346 6.93 19.00 -38.66
N SER A 347 7.84 18.81 -39.61
CA SER A 347 8.06 19.74 -40.72
C SER A 347 6.85 19.83 -41.66
N SER A 348 6.18 18.71 -41.94
CA SER A 348 4.92 18.68 -42.70
C SER A 348 3.81 19.47 -41.98
N GLN A 349 3.62 19.23 -40.67
CA GLN A 349 2.62 19.94 -39.86
C GLN A 349 2.85 21.46 -39.81
N ILE A 350 4.11 21.89 -39.72
CA ILE A 350 4.51 23.31 -39.71
C ILE A 350 4.34 23.93 -41.08
N SER A 351 4.76 23.24 -42.14
CA SER A 351 4.71 23.77 -43.51
C SER A 351 3.28 24.01 -43.98
N GLU A 352 2.37 23.13 -43.58
CA GLU A 352 0.99 23.15 -44.05
C GLU A 352 0.04 23.92 -43.12
N ALA A 353 0.44 24.15 -41.85
CA ALA A 353 -0.31 24.90 -40.83
C ALA A 353 -1.82 24.62 -40.89
N HIS A 354 -2.20 23.33 -40.91
CA HIS A 354 -3.51 22.81 -41.35
C HIS A 354 -4.76 23.55 -40.82
N ALA A 355 -4.69 24.11 -39.62
CA ALA A 355 -5.79 24.87 -39.02
C ALA A 355 -6.09 26.20 -39.73
N PHE A 356 -5.14 26.75 -40.51
CA PHE A 356 -5.22 28.06 -41.15
C PHE A 356 -5.24 28.01 -42.69
N ALA A 357 -5.44 26.82 -43.29
CA ALA A 357 -5.37 26.57 -44.75
C ALA A 357 -6.31 27.44 -45.63
N THR A 358 -7.08 28.33 -45.02
CA THR A 358 -7.98 29.29 -45.68
C THR A 358 -7.37 30.68 -45.92
N THR A 359 -6.30 31.08 -45.22
CA THR A 359 -5.63 32.39 -45.36
C THR A 359 -4.21 32.35 -44.78
N GLY A 360 -3.17 32.61 -45.59
CA GLY A 360 -1.85 33.02 -45.09
C GLY A 360 -1.03 32.00 -44.29
N ALA A 361 -1.05 30.70 -44.62
CA ALA A 361 -0.27 29.68 -43.91
C ALA A 361 1.25 30.01 -43.80
N ASP A 362 1.81 30.69 -44.80
CA ASP A 362 3.20 31.15 -44.78
C ASP A 362 3.49 32.18 -43.68
N GLU A 363 2.49 32.98 -43.28
CA GLU A 363 2.66 34.08 -42.32
C GLU A 363 2.92 33.59 -40.89
N ILE A 364 2.41 32.41 -40.52
CA ILE A 364 2.60 31.83 -39.18
C ILE A 364 3.79 30.85 -39.12
N LYS A 365 4.30 30.40 -40.27
CA LYS A 365 5.33 29.36 -40.41
C LYS A 365 6.59 29.66 -39.60
N ALA A 366 7.09 30.89 -39.66
CA ALA A 366 8.29 31.31 -38.92
C ALA A 366 8.12 31.18 -37.39
N SER A 367 6.93 31.52 -36.88
CA SER A 367 6.60 31.39 -35.45
C SER A 367 6.48 29.92 -35.04
N LEU A 368 5.87 29.06 -35.87
CA LEU A 368 5.79 27.63 -35.61
C LEU A 368 7.17 26.94 -35.67
N GLN A 369 8.04 27.32 -36.60
CA GLN A 369 9.43 26.84 -36.67
C GLN A 369 10.23 27.22 -35.41
N ARG A 370 10.04 28.43 -34.90
CA ARG A 370 10.65 28.90 -33.65
C ARG A 370 10.23 28.03 -32.46
N ILE A 371 8.94 27.70 -32.36
CA ILE A 371 8.39 26.84 -31.30
C ILE A 371 8.95 25.42 -31.43
N ALA A 372 8.99 24.86 -32.64
CA ALA A 372 9.56 23.56 -32.91
C ALA A 372 11.05 23.46 -32.54
N GLY A 373 11.84 24.50 -32.89
CA GLY A 373 13.25 24.57 -32.50
C GLY A 373 13.46 24.58 -30.99
N ARG A 374 12.59 25.26 -30.24
CA ARG A 374 12.61 25.21 -28.75
C ARG A 374 12.28 23.81 -28.23
N LEU A 375 11.30 23.12 -28.83
CA LEU A 375 10.87 21.79 -28.44
C LEU A 375 11.90 20.68 -28.75
N GLN A 376 12.78 20.91 -29.72
CA GLN A 376 13.87 20.01 -30.11
C GLN A 376 15.18 20.27 -29.36
N ALA A 377 15.26 21.32 -28.53
CA ALA A 377 16.43 21.58 -27.70
C ALA A 377 16.68 20.43 -26.70
N THR A 378 17.94 20.21 -26.32
CA THR A 378 18.33 19.18 -25.34
C THR A 378 18.88 19.84 -24.07
N PRO A 379 18.22 19.71 -22.91
CA PRO A 379 16.91 19.09 -22.68
C PRO A 379 15.74 19.97 -23.17
N PRO A 380 14.59 19.39 -23.56
CA PRO A 380 13.44 20.16 -24.03
C PRO A 380 12.75 20.89 -22.86
N PRO A 381 12.14 22.07 -23.10
CA PRO A 381 11.48 22.88 -22.06
C PRO A 381 10.19 22.24 -21.54
N THR A 382 9.57 21.35 -22.31
CA THR A 382 8.42 20.52 -21.91
C THR A 382 8.59 19.09 -22.42
N PRO A 383 8.13 18.07 -21.67
CA PRO A 383 8.20 16.67 -22.11
C PRO A 383 7.07 16.29 -23.10
N ILE A 384 6.16 17.21 -23.44
CA ILE A 384 5.06 16.94 -24.37
C ILE A 384 5.62 16.77 -25.79
N PRO A 385 5.15 15.78 -26.57
CA PRO A 385 5.58 15.61 -27.95
C PRO A 385 5.39 16.88 -28.79
N PRO A 386 6.38 17.26 -29.64
CA PRO A 386 6.29 18.50 -30.41
C PRO A 386 5.04 18.61 -31.27
N PHE A 387 4.61 17.49 -31.86
CA PHE A 387 3.41 17.40 -32.68
C PHE A 387 2.13 17.83 -31.96
N ALA A 388 1.99 17.40 -30.71
CA ALA A 388 0.81 17.65 -29.91
C ALA A 388 0.76 19.12 -29.49
N VAL A 389 1.91 19.71 -29.16
CA VAL A 389 2.02 21.14 -28.83
C VAL A 389 1.62 22.00 -30.03
N ILE A 390 2.19 21.73 -31.21
CA ILE A 390 1.87 22.48 -32.43
C ILE A 390 0.38 22.33 -32.78
N GLU A 391 -0.18 21.12 -32.69
CA GLU A 391 -1.60 20.87 -32.95
C GLU A 391 -2.52 21.64 -31.98
N ILE A 392 -2.21 21.61 -30.69
CA ILE A 392 -3.00 22.30 -29.65
C ILE A 392 -2.94 23.82 -29.86
N VAL A 393 -1.74 24.37 -30.06
CA VAL A 393 -1.53 25.82 -30.26
C VAL A 393 -2.24 26.30 -31.52
N THR A 394 -2.03 25.63 -32.66
CA THR A 394 -2.66 26.02 -33.93
C THR A 394 -4.17 25.86 -33.89
N SER A 395 -4.70 24.76 -33.34
CA SER A 395 -6.15 24.56 -33.17
C SER A 395 -6.78 25.61 -32.25
N ALA A 396 -6.15 25.93 -31.12
CA ALA A 396 -6.68 26.93 -30.18
C ALA A 396 -6.67 28.34 -30.77
N LEU A 397 -5.61 28.71 -31.50
CA LEU A 397 -5.50 30.00 -32.19
C LEU A 397 -6.49 30.12 -33.35
N ALA A 398 -6.61 29.11 -34.20
CA ALA A 398 -7.51 29.13 -35.35
C ALA A 398 -8.97 29.39 -34.92
N GLU A 399 -9.40 28.78 -33.81
CA GLU A 399 -10.74 29.04 -33.27
C GLU A 399 -10.91 30.47 -32.76
N LEU A 400 -9.88 31.06 -32.13
CA LEU A 400 -9.94 32.43 -31.60
C LEU A 400 -9.86 33.49 -32.71
N THR A 401 -9.06 33.24 -33.74
CA THR A 401 -8.84 34.22 -34.82
C THR A 401 -9.78 34.04 -36.01
N GLY A 402 -10.64 33.02 -35.99
CA GLY A 402 -11.53 32.70 -37.12
C GLY A 402 -10.76 32.18 -38.34
N ASN A 403 -9.70 31.40 -38.10
CA ASN A 403 -8.75 30.86 -39.09
C ASN A 403 -7.85 31.90 -39.79
N ASP A 404 -7.79 33.15 -39.31
CA ASP A 404 -6.88 34.20 -39.79
C ASP A 404 -5.44 33.94 -39.26
N ALA A 405 -4.52 33.59 -40.17
CA ALA A 405 -3.11 33.32 -39.85
C ALA A 405 -2.31 34.57 -39.49
N ALA A 406 -2.55 35.71 -40.14
CA ALA A 406 -1.88 36.97 -39.84
C ALA A 406 -2.16 37.40 -38.39
N ARG A 407 -3.43 37.31 -38.00
CA ARG A 407 -3.89 37.62 -36.64
C ARG A 407 -3.34 36.64 -35.62
N ALA A 408 -3.31 35.34 -35.95
CA ALA A 408 -2.70 34.32 -35.08
C ALA A 408 -1.19 34.51 -34.90
N ASN A 409 -0.47 34.87 -35.98
CA ASN A 409 0.96 35.17 -35.90
C ASN A 409 1.23 36.39 -34.99
N ARG A 410 0.42 37.45 -35.09
CA ARG A 410 0.52 38.61 -34.18
C ARG A 410 0.32 38.23 -32.70
N VAL A 411 -0.58 37.30 -32.39
CA VAL A 411 -0.75 36.79 -31.02
C VAL A 411 0.50 36.05 -30.54
N LEU A 412 1.08 35.18 -31.37
CA LEU A 412 2.30 34.44 -31.03
C LEU A 412 3.53 35.34 -30.87
N ASP A 413 3.69 36.34 -31.74
CA ASP A 413 4.78 37.30 -31.64
C ASP A 413 4.65 38.17 -30.38
N LEU A 414 3.44 38.61 -30.04
CA LEU A 414 3.19 39.34 -28.79
C LEU A 414 3.52 38.50 -27.55
N LEU A 415 3.10 37.23 -27.50
CA LEU A 415 3.44 36.32 -26.41
C LEU A 415 4.96 36.17 -26.26
N ASN A 416 5.68 36.07 -27.37
CA ASN A 416 7.12 35.89 -27.39
C ASN A 416 7.91 37.14 -26.91
N LEU A 417 7.29 38.32 -26.90
CA LEU A 417 7.94 39.56 -26.43
C LEU A 417 7.90 39.72 -24.91
N HIS A 418 7.00 39.01 -24.21
CA HIS A 418 6.74 39.23 -22.80
C HIS A 418 6.84 37.95 -21.96
N PRO A 419 7.24 38.06 -20.68
CA PRO A 419 7.16 36.94 -19.75
C PRO A 419 5.69 36.66 -19.38
N MET A 420 5.41 35.48 -18.82
CA MET A 420 4.03 35.06 -18.53
C MET A 420 3.31 35.97 -17.54
N GLU A 421 4.03 36.56 -16.58
CA GLU A 421 3.52 37.43 -15.53
C GLU A 421 2.98 38.78 -16.06
N HIS A 422 3.36 39.16 -17.28
CA HIS A 422 2.87 40.36 -17.93
C HIS A 422 1.34 40.30 -18.18
N TRP A 423 0.84 39.17 -18.64
CA TRP A 423 -0.53 39.03 -19.14
C TRP A 423 -1.62 39.15 -18.06
N PRO A 424 -1.46 38.58 -16.84
CA PRO A 424 -2.39 38.84 -15.74
C PRO A 424 -2.56 40.32 -15.40
N ARG A 425 -1.48 41.11 -15.46
CA ARG A 425 -1.52 42.55 -15.21
C ARG A 425 -2.37 43.27 -16.25
N ILE A 426 -2.16 42.96 -17.53
CA ILE A 426 -2.92 43.53 -18.65
C ILE A 426 -4.41 43.15 -18.57
N ALA A 427 -4.73 41.91 -18.19
CA ALA A 427 -6.12 41.48 -18.01
C ALA A 427 -6.87 42.32 -16.96
N GLU A 428 -6.24 42.63 -15.83
CA GLU A 428 -6.85 43.49 -14.82
C GLU A 428 -6.98 44.95 -15.28
N GLU A 429 -5.95 45.50 -15.93
CA GLU A 429 -5.97 46.88 -16.45
C GLU A 429 -7.08 47.06 -17.51
N LEU A 430 -7.27 46.06 -18.39
CA LEU A 430 -8.37 46.04 -19.35
C LEU A 430 -9.73 45.96 -18.66
N SER A 431 -9.89 45.09 -17.65
CA SER A 431 -11.15 44.98 -16.90
C SER A 431 -11.56 46.29 -16.21
N ARG A 432 -10.60 47.11 -15.76
CA ARG A 432 -10.84 48.42 -15.13
C ARG A 432 -11.16 49.51 -16.16
N SER A 433 -10.56 49.44 -17.36
CA SER A 433 -10.64 50.48 -18.39
C SER A 433 -11.85 50.36 -19.34
N VAL A 434 -12.56 49.23 -19.37
CA VAL A 434 -13.78 49.01 -20.20
C VAL A 434 -14.86 50.09 -19.99
N ARG A 435 -14.85 50.84 -18.89
CA ARG A 435 -15.80 51.95 -18.68
C ARG A 435 -15.56 53.21 -19.54
N THR A 436 -14.47 53.34 -20.30
CA THR A 436 -14.10 54.65 -20.90
C THR A 436 -13.50 54.70 -22.32
N ARG A 437 -13.31 53.60 -23.09
CA ARG A 437 -12.60 53.70 -24.40
C ARG A 437 -13.11 52.82 -25.56
N SER A 438 -12.89 53.32 -26.79
CA SER A 438 -13.32 52.81 -28.10
C SER A 438 -12.76 51.43 -28.49
N ALA A 439 -13.53 50.68 -29.27
CA ALA A 439 -13.46 49.22 -29.46
C ALA A 439 -12.41 48.70 -30.47
N ASN A 440 -11.82 49.53 -31.33
CA ASN A 440 -11.13 49.04 -32.54
C ASN A 440 -9.61 48.79 -32.41
N ASN A 441 -8.89 49.35 -31.42
CA ASN A 441 -7.43 49.15 -31.28
C ASN A 441 -7.01 47.94 -30.41
N ASN A 442 -7.97 47.15 -29.88
CA ASN A 442 -7.74 46.15 -28.83
C ASN A 442 -8.02 44.69 -29.23
N SER A 443 -8.21 44.36 -30.52
CA SER A 443 -8.55 42.99 -30.93
C SER A 443 -7.44 41.99 -30.58
N VAL A 444 -6.19 42.26 -30.99
CA VAL A 444 -5.08 41.32 -30.79
C VAL A 444 -4.73 41.11 -29.31
N GLN A 445 -4.71 42.16 -28.49
CA GLN A 445 -4.47 42.01 -27.04
C GLN A 445 -5.57 41.21 -26.35
N ARG A 446 -6.85 41.40 -26.74
CA ARG A 446 -7.95 40.58 -26.23
C ARG A 446 -7.79 39.12 -26.65
N ASP A 447 -7.43 38.87 -27.92
CA ASP A 447 -7.18 37.52 -28.42
C ASP A 447 -6.04 36.84 -27.66
N THR A 448 -4.96 37.56 -27.32
CA THR A 448 -3.87 37.02 -26.50
C THR A 448 -4.37 36.61 -25.11
N LEU A 449 -5.20 37.43 -24.45
CA LEU A 449 -5.76 37.09 -23.15
C LEU A 449 -6.72 35.90 -23.22
N ASP A 450 -7.59 35.85 -24.24
CA ASP A 450 -8.50 34.72 -24.47
C ASP A 450 -7.72 33.43 -24.78
N PHE A 451 -6.62 33.53 -25.51
CA PHE A 451 -5.71 32.42 -25.75
C PHE A 451 -5.04 31.93 -24.46
N CYS A 452 -4.58 32.83 -23.58
CA CYS A 452 -4.05 32.46 -22.27
C CYS A 452 -5.10 31.73 -21.41
N ARG A 453 -6.35 32.22 -21.35
CA ARG A 453 -7.45 31.54 -20.65
C ARG A 453 -7.69 30.15 -21.22
N LYS A 454 -7.76 30.06 -22.54
CA LYS A 454 -8.05 28.80 -23.23
C LYS A 454 -6.98 27.76 -22.98
N LEU A 455 -5.70 28.11 -23.11
CA LEU A 455 -4.61 27.19 -22.76
C LEU A 455 -4.59 26.86 -21.26
N ALA A 456 -4.95 27.77 -20.36
CA ALA A 456 -5.02 27.45 -18.93
C ALA A 456 -6.01 26.33 -18.56
N SER A 457 -7.03 26.11 -19.41
CA SER A 457 -8.01 25.02 -19.27
C SER A 457 -7.52 23.67 -19.82
N VAL A 458 -6.44 23.66 -20.62
CA VAL A 458 -5.87 22.48 -21.27
C VAL A 458 -4.82 21.81 -20.37
N PRO A 459 -4.71 20.46 -20.33
CA PRO A 459 -3.66 19.77 -19.59
C PRO A 459 -2.25 20.28 -19.96
N ARG A 460 -1.43 20.59 -18.96
CA ARG A 460 -0.10 21.20 -19.10
C ARG A 460 -0.07 22.53 -19.88
N GLY A 461 -1.18 23.24 -19.99
CA GLY A 461 -1.25 24.49 -20.73
C GLY A 461 -0.32 25.60 -20.21
N MET A 462 0.03 25.61 -18.92
CA MET A 462 1.04 26.53 -18.38
C MET A 462 2.45 26.24 -18.92
N GLU A 463 2.80 24.98 -19.15
CA GLU A 463 4.09 24.61 -19.77
C GLU A 463 4.12 25.08 -21.23
N MET A 464 2.98 24.97 -21.94
CA MET A 464 2.84 25.47 -23.30
C MET A 464 2.91 27.01 -23.35
N LEU A 465 2.24 27.71 -22.44
CA LEU A 465 2.33 29.17 -22.39
C LEU A 465 3.74 29.65 -22.05
N GLN A 466 4.47 28.95 -21.17
CA GLN A 466 5.88 29.25 -20.91
C GLN A 466 6.71 29.12 -22.19
N LEU A 467 6.53 28.02 -22.93
CA LEU A 467 7.20 27.79 -24.22
C LEU A 467 6.94 28.91 -25.24
N LEU A 468 5.73 29.48 -25.24
CA LEU A 468 5.34 30.58 -26.13
C LEU A 468 5.82 31.97 -25.66
N SER A 469 6.26 32.09 -24.41
CA SER A 469 6.74 33.36 -23.84
C SER A 469 8.16 33.73 -24.26
N SER A 470 8.62 34.91 -23.84
CA SER A 470 10.03 35.32 -23.99
C SER A 470 11.02 34.40 -23.27
N GLU A 471 10.57 33.68 -22.23
CA GLU A 471 11.37 32.73 -21.45
C GLU A 471 11.19 31.26 -21.91
N GLY A 472 10.69 31.04 -23.14
CA GLY A 472 10.29 29.72 -23.63
C GLY A 472 11.39 28.67 -23.82
N THR A 473 12.65 28.99 -23.55
CA THR A 473 13.75 28.02 -23.50
C THR A 473 13.90 27.36 -22.12
N LYS A 474 13.22 27.87 -21.09
CA LYS A 474 13.29 27.37 -19.71
C LYS A 474 11.99 26.67 -19.31
N PRO A 475 12.05 25.58 -18.54
CA PRO A 475 10.86 24.95 -17.97
C PRO A 475 10.23 25.85 -16.88
N ILE A 476 8.91 25.84 -16.78
CA ILE A 476 8.18 26.59 -15.74
C ILE A 476 8.28 25.89 -14.37
N VAL A 477 8.56 26.67 -13.32
CA VAL A 477 8.60 26.18 -11.94
C VAL A 477 7.20 26.14 -11.32
N ALA A 478 6.92 25.14 -10.49
CA ALA A 478 5.60 24.95 -9.87
C ALA A 478 5.11 26.15 -9.04
N GLU A 479 6.01 26.89 -8.42
CA GLU A 479 5.71 28.11 -7.64
C GLU A 479 5.13 29.23 -8.52
N ARG A 480 5.52 29.31 -9.80
CA ARG A 480 4.97 30.26 -10.77
C ARG A 480 3.74 29.70 -11.48
N ALA A 481 3.76 28.43 -11.87
CA ALA A 481 2.67 27.80 -12.60
C ALA A 481 1.36 27.76 -11.81
N LYS A 482 1.42 27.51 -10.49
CA LYS A 482 0.22 27.40 -9.63
C LYS A 482 -0.56 28.72 -9.53
N PRO A 483 0.04 29.87 -9.14
CA PRO A 483 -0.69 31.14 -9.10
C PRO A 483 -1.17 31.60 -10.48
N LEU A 484 -0.36 31.44 -11.54
CA LEU A 484 -0.78 31.78 -12.91
C LEU A 484 -2.06 31.02 -13.32
N ARG A 485 -2.10 29.71 -13.07
CA ARG A 485 -3.28 28.90 -13.36
C ARG A 485 -4.50 29.32 -12.53
N VAL A 486 -4.30 29.61 -11.24
CA VAL A 486 -5.40 30.10 -10.38
C VAL A 486 -5.94 31.42 -10.90
N PHE A 487 -5.07 32.34 -11.33
CA PHE A 487 -5.48 33.61 -11.90
C PHE A 487 -6.35 33.42 -13.15
N TRP A 488 -5.87 32.65 -14.14
CA TRP A 488 -6.61 32.46 -15.39
C TRP A 488 -7.94 31.74 -15.20
N ASN A 489 -7.97 30.69 -14.37
CA ASN A 489 -9.19 29.97 -14.07
C ASN A 489 -10.21 30.85 -13.32
N ALA A 490 -9.74 31.67 -12.37
CA ALA A 490 -10.61 32.61 -11.66
C ALA A 490 -11.13 33.72 -12.58
N ASP A 491 -10.29 34.23 -13.50
CA ASP A 491 -10.67 35.25 -14.47
C ASP A 491 -11.73 34.74 -15.46
N GLU A 492 -11.54 33.54 -16.02
CA GLU A 492 -12.53 32.91 -16.90
C GLU A 492 -13.86 32.64 -16.15
N ALA A 493 -13.79 32.08 -14.94
CA ALA A 493 -14.97 31.84 -14.12
C ALA A 493 -15.72 33.13 -13.78
N GLN A 494 -14.99 34.20 -13.43
CA GLN A 494 -15.58 35.48 -13.05
C GLN A 494 -16.37 36.13 -14.19
N GLN A 495 -15.93 35.94 -15.45
CA GLN A 495 -16.63 36.46 -16.62
C GLN A 495 -17.94 35.73 -16.91
N LYS A 496 -18.00 34.43 -16.65
CA LYS A 496 -19.18 33.58 -16.88
C LYS A 496 -20.18 33.63 -15.72
N GLU A 497 -19.73 33.99 -14.52
CA GLU A 497 -20.56 33.99 -13.32
C GLU A 497 -21.63 35.10 -13.35
N PRO A 498 -22.89 34.84 -12.97
CA PRO A 498 -23.89 35.89 -12.77
C PRO A 498 -23.89 36.50 -11.34
N ASP A 499 -23.57 35.74 -10.29
CA ASP A 499 -23.69 36.21 -8.90
C ASP A 499 -22.55 37.19 -8.50
N GLY A 500 -22.92 38.40 -8.07
CA GLY A 500 -21.98 39.43 -7.61
C GLY A 500 -21.12 39.02 -6.41
N LYS A 501 -21.64 38.17 -5.50
CA LYS A 501 -20.86 37.68 -4.35
C LYS A 501 -19.78 36.69 -4.78
N VAL A 502 -20.12 35.78 -5.69
CA VAL A 502 -19.17 34.83 -6.26
C VAL A 502 -18.11 35.56 -7.09
N LYS A 503 -18.51 36.58 -7.87
CA LYS A 503 -17.56 37.46 -8.59
C LYS A 503 -16.56 38.14 -7.66
N ALA A 504 -17.02 38.66 -6.51
CA ALA A 504 -16.14 39.28 -5.53
C ALA A 504 -15.16 38.25 -4.94
N TRP A 505 -15.64 37.05 -4.62
CA TRP A 505 -14.80 35.95 -4.13
C TRP A 505 -13.74 35.50 -5.14
N LEU A 506 -14.10 35.37 -6.43
CA LEU A 506 -13.16 35.07 -7.51
C LEU A 506 -12.17 36.23 -7.75
N GLN A 507 -12.61 37.48 -7.60
CA GLN A 507 -11.74 38.65 -7.67
C GLN A 507 -10.66 38.63 -6.58
N THR A 508 -11.02 38.25 -5.35
CA THR A 508 -10.07 38.06 -4.26
C THR A 508 -9.03 36.98 -4.61
N ALA A 509 -9.47 35.84 -5.13
CA ALA A 509 -8.55 34.77 -5.55
C ALA A 509 -7.55 35.25 -6.63
N LYS A 510 -8.00 36.07 -7.60
CA LYS A 510 -7.12 36.70 -8.61
C LYS A 510 -6.09 37.65 -7.98
N GLN A 511 -6.51 38.48 -7.03
CA GLN A 511 -5.62 39.43 -6.37
C GLN A 511 -4.51 38.73 -5.56
N VAL A 512 -4.87 37.66 -4.83
CA VAL A 512 -3.90 36.83 -4.10
C VAL A 512 -2.97 36.10 -5.08
N ALA A 513 -3.50 35.58 -6.19
CA ALA A 513 -2.68 34.92 -7.21
C ALA A 513 -1.65 35.87 -7.83
N ARG A 514 -2.08 37.08 -8.18
CA ARG A 514 -1.21 38.14 -8.72
C ARG A 514 -0.13 38.55 -7.72
N HIS A 515 -0.52 38.75 -6.46
CA HIS A 515 0.42 39.08 -5.39
C HIS A 515 1.53 38.04 -5.23
N LYS A 516 1.19 36.75 -5.29
CA LYS A 516 2.16 35.65 -5.24
C LYS A 516 3.12 35.63 -6.42
N LEU A 517 2.74 36.22 -7.56
CA LEU A 517 3.61 36.37 -8.73
C LEU A 517 4.51 37.61 -8.61
N ASP A 518 3.97 38.71 -8.10
CA ASP A 518 4.68 40.00 -7.97
C ASP A 518 5.65 40.03 -6.77
N GLY A 519 5.47 39.14 -5.77
CA GLY A 519 6.34 39.04 -4.58
C GLY A 519 6.21 40.21 -3.60
N SER A 520 5.10 40.96 -3.65
CA SER A 520 4.92 42.19 -2.84
C SER A 520 4.62 41.92 -1.35
N GLU A 521 4.81 42.90 -0.47
CA GLU A 521 4.62 42.76 0.99
C GLU A 521 3.16 42.86 1.49
N LYS A 522 2.18 43.05 0.59
CA LYS A 522 0.78 43.23 1.01
C LYS A 522 0.25 41.99 1.74
N SER A 523 -0.20 42.11 2.99
CA SER A 523 -0.84 40.99 3.69
C SER A 523 -2.30 40.83 3.22
N PHE A 524 -2.72 39.58 3.11
CA PHE A 524 -4.10 39.19 2.83
C PHE A 524 -4.64 38.41 4.03
N ASP A 525 -5.94 38.49 4.26
CA ASP A 525 -6.59 37.74 5.34
C ASP A 525 -6.57 36.23 5.07
N ASP A 526 -6.73 35.42 6.11
CA ASP A 526 -6.79 33.96 6.01
C ASP A 526 -7.91 33.48 5.07
N VAL A 527 -9.03 34.20 5.07
CA VAL A 527 -10.19 33.96 4.21
C VAL A 527 -9.87 34.24 2.73
N ASP A 528 -9.04 35.24 2.44
CA ASP A 528 -8.64 35.56 1.07
C ASP A 528 -7.70 34.47 0.52
N HIS A 529 -6.80 33.97 1.36
CA HIS A 529 -5.99 32.79 1.05
C HIS A 529 -6.85 31.53 0.85
N ALA A 530 -7.93 31.36 1.61
CA ALA A 530 -8.88 30.27 1.40
C ALA A 530 -9.57 30.34 0.03
N ALA A 531 -9.93 31.55 -0.45
CA ALA A 531 -10.48 31.73 -1.80
C ALA A 531 -9.50 31.33 -2.89
N PHE A 532 -8.24 31.75 -2.79
CA PHE A 532 -7.16 31.33 -3.70
C PHE A 532 -6.99 29.80 -3.69
N ASN A 533 -6.92 29.19 -2.51
CA ASN A 533 -6.74 27.74 -2.36
C ASN A 533 -7.97 26.95 -2.83
N ALA A 534 -9.18 27.54 -2.77
CA ALA A 534 -10.38 26.94 -3.30
C ALA A 534 -10.35 26.86 -4.84
N VAL A 535 -10.01 27.95 -5.52
CA VAL A 535 -9.87 27.95 -7.00
C VAL A 535 -8.76 26.99 -7.44
N ARG A 536 -7.66 26.92 -6.68
CA ARG A 536 -6.60 25.93 -6.92
C ARG A 536 -7.11 24.48 -6.83
N ASN A 537 -8.08 24.21 -5.95
CA ASN A 537 -8.74 22.92 -5.83
C ASN A 537 -9.87 22.70 -6.85
N GLY A 538 -10.04 23.59 -7.84
CA GLY A 538 -11.05 23.49 -8.89
C GLY A 538 -12.44 23.99 -8.48
N TYR A 539 -12.55 24.75 -7.38
CA TYR A 539 -13.81 25.38 -6.99
C TYR A 539 -13.96 26.76 -7.64
N TYR A 540 -14.84 26.85 -8.63
CA TYR A 540 -15.11 28.09 -9.36
C TYR A 540 -16.34 28.85 -8.85
N SER A 541 -17.04 28.33 -7.85
CA SER A 541 -18.16 29.01 -7.18
C SER A 541 -18.33 28.52 -5.74
N ASN A 542 -18.61 29.43 -4.82
CA ASN A 542 -18.94 29.15 -3.42
C ASN A 542 -20.44 29.29 -3.11
N ALA A 543 -21.28 29.46 -4.14
CA ALA A 543 -22.74 29.60 -3.99
C ALA A 543 -23.41 28.28 -3.51
N PRO A 544 -24.61 28.36 -2.91
CA PRO A 544 -25.38 27.16 -2.55
C PRO A 544 -25.57 26.21 -3.73
N GLY A 545 -25.33 24.91 -3.51
CA GLY A 545 -25.43 23.88 -4.55
C GLY A 545 -24.15 23.66 -5.36
N SER A 546 -23.18 24.58 -5.30
CA SER A 546 -21.87 24.37 -5.94
C SER A 546 -21.10 23.20 -5.30
N PRO A 547 -20.09 22.62 -5.99
CA PRO A 547 -19.24 21.59 -5.41
C PRO A 547 -18.63 22.01 -4.06
N TYR A 548 -18.17 23.27 -3.95
CA TYR A 548 -17.64 23.83 -2.69
C TYR A 548 -18.66 23.71 -1.55
N ALA A 549 -19.90 24.15 -1.78
CA ALA A 549 -20.96 24.08 -0.77
C ALA A 549 -21.32 22.63 -0.41
N GLN A 550 -21.30 21.70 -1.37
CA GLN A 550 -21.58 20.28 -1.11
C GLN A 550 -20.52 19.64 -0.23
N HIS A 551 -19.23 19.94 -0.46
CA HIS A 551 -18.14 19.45 0.38
C HIS A 551 -18.23 20.04 1.79
N ASP A 552 -18.44 21.35 1.91
CA ASP A 552 -18.58 22.02 3.21
C ASP A 552 -19.73 21.42 4.04
N GLN A 553 -20.90 21.20 3.41
CA GLN A 553 -22.04 20.54 4.04
C GLN A 553 -21.73 19.10 4.49
N ARG A 554 -20.99 18.33 3.69
CA ARG A 554 -20.61 16.95 4.05
C ARG A 554 -19.66 16.92 5.24
N LEU A 555 -18.70 17.84 5.29
CA LEU A 555 -17.77 17.99 6.41
C LEU A 555 -18.51 18.44 7.68
N LYS A 556 -19.39 19.44 7.59
CA LYS A 556 -20.28 19.86 8.69
C LYS A 556 -21.13 18.70 9.23
N LYS A 557 -21.69 17.89 8.34
CA LYS A 557 -22.46 16.69 8.70
C LYS A 557 -21.59 15.67 9.44
N ALA A 558 -20.35 15.46 9.00
CA ALA A 558 -19.43 14.52 9.62
C ALA A 558 -19.04 14.93 11.06
N THR A 559 -18.81 16.22 11.30
CA THR A 559 -18.36 16.73 12.62
C THR A 559 -19.51 17.05 13.57
N MET A 560 -20.67 17.44 13.06
CA MET A 560 -21.81 17.83 13.89
C MET A 560 -22.85 16.71 13.98
N GLU A 561 -23.49 16.35 12.87
CA GLU A 561 -24.63 15.41 12.90
C GLU A 561 -24.23 14.01 13.35
N TRP A 562 -23.13 13.45 12.84
CA TRP A 562 -22.73 12.08 13.19
C TRP A 562 -22.29 11.94 14.65
N VAL A 563 -21.66 13.00 15.21
CA VAL A 563 -21.30 13.08 16.63
C VAL A 563 -22.55 13.21 17.48
N MET A 564 -23.47 14.13 17.15
CA MET A 564 -24.73 14.28 17.88
C MET A 564 -25.54 12.97 17.90
N ARG A 565 -25.57 12.22 16.79
CA ARG A 565 -26.21 10.90 16.73
C ARG A 565 -25.53 9.87 17.62
N ALA A 566 -24.19 9.87 17.66
CA ALA A 566 -23.42 8.98 18.52
C ALA A 566 -23.62 9.32 20.01
N VAL A 567 -23.64 10.60 20.37
CA VAL A 567 -23.93 11.06 21.74
C VAL A 567 -25.34 10.67 22.13
N ALA A 568 -26.35 11.03 21.34
CA ALA A 568 -27.76 10.75 21.62
C ALA A 568 -28.11 9.26 21.74
N ALA A 569 -27.33 8.37 21.10
CA ALA A 569 -27.50 6.93 21.24
C ALA A 569 -26.97 6.37 22.58
N ASN A 570 -26.11 7.12 23.29
CA ASN A 570 -25.40 6.67 24.48
C ASN A 570 -25.79 7.42 25.76
N THR A 571 -26.49 8.56 25.68
CA THR A 571 -26.98 9.30 26.86
C THR A 571 -28.27 8.66 27.41
N PRO A 572 -28.33 8.27 28.71
CA PRO A 572 -29.57 7.83 29.35
C PRO A 572 -30.61 8.97 29.42
N GLU A 573 -31.90 8.64 29.48
CA GLU A 573 -33.08 9.55 29.40
C GLU A 573 -33.20 10.66 30.48
N GLN A 574 -32.13 11.01 31.20
CA GLN A 574 -32.17 12.12 32.14
C GLN A 574 -32.09 13.47 31.41
N THR A 575 -33.11 14.28 31.66
CA THR A 575 -33.33 15.66 31.23
C THR A 575 -32.16 16.57 31.61
N THR A 576 -31.20 16.75 30.70
CA THR A 576 -30.31 17.91 30.68
C THR A 576 -30.82 18.92 29.65
N ALA A 577 -30.93 20.19 30.07
CA ALA A 577 -31.52 21.29 29.32
C ALA A 577 -30.76 21.68 28.03
N THR A 578 -29.60 21.06 27.77
CA THR A 578 -28.74 21.30 26.60
C THR A 578 -28.70 20.13 25.62
N ALA A 579 -29.52 19.08 25.82
CA ALA A 579 -29.60 17.97 24.87
C ALA A 579 -30.23 18.44 23.54
N PRO A 580 -29.59 18.21 22.38
CA PRO A 580 -30.09 18.67 21.08
C PRO A 580 -31.48 18.06 20.80
N ALA A 581 -32.37 18.91 20.25
CA ALA A 581 -33.79 18.64 20.02
C ALA A 581 -34.06 17.20 19.55
N LYS A 582 -34.98 16.53 20.25
CA LYS A 582 -35.41 15.14 20.01
C LYS A 582 -35.59 14.91 18.51
N SER A 583 -34.71 14.11 17.90
CA SER A 583 -34.96 13.54 16.58
C SER A 583 -36.29 12.79 16.63
N SER A 584 -37.17 13.05 15.65
CA SER A 584 -38.50 12.43 15.60
C SER A 584 -38.40 10.91 15.75
N LEU A 585 -39.28 10.31 16.55
CA LEU A 585 -39.40 8.85 16.76
C LEU A 585 -39.16 8.00 15.49
N PRO A 586 -39.73 8.35 14.31
CA PRO A 586 -39.46 7.59 13.08
C PRO A 586 -37.99 7.60 12.61
N ARG A 587 -37.21 8.67 12.83
CA ARG A 587 -35.76 8.70 12.50
C ARG A 587 -34.92 7.82 13.41
N ARG A 588 -35.32 7.62 14.68
CA ARG A 588 -34.64 6.70 15.61
C ARG A 588 -34.88 5.24 15.25
N LEU A 589 -36.06 4.94 14.72
CA LEU A 589 -36.48 3.59 14.33
C LEU A 589 -36.00 3.19 12.93
N ALA A 590 -35.58 4.11 12.07
CA ALA A 590 -35.05 3.81 10.74
C ALA A 590 -33.49 3.74 10.74
N PRO A 591 -32.88 2.54 10.66
CA PRO A 591 -31.44 2.35 10.81
C PRO A 591 -30.63 2.92 9.63
N THR A 592 -31.28 3.17 8.49
CA THR A 592 -30.70 3.87 7.33
C THR A 592 -30.61 5.39 7.52
N LEU A 593 -31.46 5.98 8.38
CA LEU A 593 -31.49 7.43 8.65
C LEU A 593 -30.56 7.83 9.79
N ASN A 594 -30.44 6.98 10.83
CA ASN A 594 -29.56 7.22 11.98
C ASN A 594 -28.14 6.64 11.83
N LYS A 595 -27.58 6.72 10.61
CA LYS A 595 -26.22 6.24 10.33
C LYS A 595 -25.15 7.16 10.91
N THR A 596 -24.12 6.57 11.51
CA THR A 596 -22.92 7.24 12.04
C THR A 596 -21.76 6.22 12.12
N PRO A 597 -20.53 6.58 11.71
CA PRO A 597 -19.36 5.72 11.87
C PRO A 597 -18.79 5.73 13.31
N PHE A 598 -19.28 6.62 14.18
CA PHE A 598 -18.73 6.87 15.52
C PHE A 598 -19.52 6.21 16.65
N ALA A 599 -20.30 5.17 16.36
CA ALA A 599 -20.98 4.41 17.40
C ALA A 599 -19.96 3.72 18.32
N LYS A 600 -20.29 3.57 19.61
CA LYS A 600 -19.43 2.93 20.63
C LYS A 600 -18.88 1.58 20.16
N SER A 601 -19.76 0.71 19.62
CA SER A 601 -19.36 -0.60 19.11
C SER A 601 -18.40 -0.52 17.93
N THR A 602 -18.48 0.53 17.10
CA THR A 602 -17.61 0.73 15.94
C THR A 602 -16.25 1.24 16.37
N LEU A 603 -16.18 2.16 17.34
CA LEU A 603 -14.93 2.67 17.91
C LEU A 603 -14.13 1.57 18.63
N ASP A 604 -14.80 0.77 19.48
CA ASP A 604 -14.14 -0.34 20.18
C ASP A 604 -13.55 -1.37 19.20
N ARG A 605 -14.27 -1.67 18.10
CA ARG A 605 -13.77 -2.54 17.03
C ARG A 605 -12.63 -1.90 16.24
N ALA A 606 -12.69 -0.60 16.01
CA ALA A 606 -11.61 0.13 15.34
C ALA A 606 -10.31 0.07 16.13
N TYR A 607 -10.36 0.14 17.46
CA TYR A 607 -9.18 -0.12 18.29
C TYR A 607 -8.68 -1.55 18.13
N THR A 608 -9.55 -2.55 18.23
CA THR A 608 -9.14 -3.96 18.12
C THR A 608 -8.56 -4.29 16.75
N VAL A 609 -9.20 -3.86 15.66
CA VAL A 609 -8.69 -4.08 14.30
C VAL A 609 -7.40 -3.30 14.08
N GLY A 610 -7.35 -2.02 14.45
CA GLY A 610 -6.15 -1.20 14.30
C GLY A 610 -4.94 -1.79 15.05
N GLU A 611 -5.13 -2.17 16.31
CA GLU A 611 -4.07 -2.77 17.13
C GLU A 611 -3.64 -4.14 16.62
N SER A 612 -4.57 -4.97 16.12
CA SER A 612 -4.23 -6.25 15.48
C SER A 612 -3.38 -6.07 14.23
N MET A 613 -3.51 -4.92 13.55
CA MET A 613 -2.69 -4.51 12.41
C MET A 613 -1.41 -3.77 12.85
N GLY A 614 -1.15 -3.63 14.15
CA GLY A 614 0.04 -2.96 14.67
C GLY A 614 -0.03 -1.43 14.63
N LEU A 615 -1.19 -0.84 14.34
CA LEU A 615 -1.40 0.61 14.47
C LEU A 615 -1.41 1.01 15.94
N GLN A 616 -0.87 2.19 16.24
CA GLN A 616 -1.00 2.79 17.56
C GLN A 616 -2.38 3.41 17.72
N SER A 617 -3.01 3.14 18.85
CA SER A 617 -4.33 3.67 19.21
C SER A 617 -4.20 4.49 20.50
N PRO A 618 -5.16 5.38 20.80
CA PRO A 618 -5.23 6.06 22.10
C PRO A 618 -5.28 5.03 23.25
N ARG A 619 -5.98 3.90 23.02
CA ARG A 619 -6.08 2.79 23.97
C ARG A 619 -4.71 2.22 24.32
N ARG A 620 -3.88 1.93 23.32
CA ARG A 620 -2.52 1.40 23.49
C ARG A 620 -1.56 2.40 24.14
N GLN A 621 -1.65 3.68 23.78
CA GLN A 621 -0.85 4.74 24.40
C GLN A 621 -1.16 4.88 25.89
N VAL A 622 -2.44 4.93 26.26
CA VAL A 622 -2.84 5.01 27.68
C VAL A 622 -2.49 3.71 28.43
N ASP A 623 -2.64 2.54 27.81
CA ASP A 623 -2.19 1.26 28.40
C ASP A 623 -0.68 1.29 28.71
N GLN A 624 0.17 1.80 27.80
CA GLN A 624 1.61 1.93 28.03
C GLN A 624 1.93 2.85 29.22
N VAL A 625 1.24 3.99 29.32
CA VAL A 625 1.40 4.91 30.45
C VAL A 625 0.95 4.25 31.75
N ILE A 626 -0.18 3.55 31.77
CA ILE A 626 -0.65 2.79 32.92
C ILE A 626 0.38 1.74 33.33
N THR A 627 0.92 0.97 32.39
CA THR A 627 1.92 -0.05 32.68
C THR A 627 3.23 0.54 33.20
N ALA A 628 3.66 1.70 32.69
CA ALA A 628 4.82 2.43 33.21
C ALA A 628 4.57 2.91 34.66
N ARG A 629 3.39 3.48 34.94
CA ARG A 629 2.99 3.90 36.30
C ARG A 629 2.88 2.71 37.27
N ILE A 630 2.35 1.57 36.82
CA ILE A 630 2.33 0.34 37.62
C ILE A 630 3.77 -0.07 37.99
N LYS A 631 4.71 -0.05 37.05
CA LYS A 631 6.12 -0.38 37.33
C LYS A 631 6.76 0.60 38.32
N GLN A 632 6.53 1.91 38.14
CA GLN A 632 7.01 2.93 39.07
C GLN A 632 6.46 2.70 40.48
N LEU A 633 5.14 2.48 40.61
CA LEU A 633 4.54 2.16 41.91
C LEU A 633 5.10 0.88 42.52
N GLU A 634 5.39 -0.15 41.73
CA GLU A 634 6.03 -1.37 42.25
C GLU A 634 7.45 -1.14 42.74
N GLU A 635 8.22 -0.28 42.09
CA GLU A 635 9.54 0.13 42.56
C GLU A 635 9.44 0.92 43.87
N THR A 636 8.54 1.90 43.95
CA THR A 636 8.26 2.64 45.19
C THR A 636 7.87 1.68 46.32
N LEU A 637 6.94 0.76 46.06
CA LEU A 637 6.47 -0.21 47.05
C LEU A 637 7.56 -1.22 47.48
N LYS A 638 8.52 -1.54 46.61
CA LYS A 638 9.70 -2.35 46.98
C LYS A 638 10.64 -1.57 47.91
N ASN A 639 10.81 -0.28 47.69
CA ASN A 639 11.65 0.58 48.52
C ASN A 639 11.03 0.86 49.91
N CYS A 640 9.69 0.78 50.01
CA CYS A 640 8.95 0.98 51.27
C CYS A 640 8.98 -0.22 52.25
N ARG A 641 9.77 -1.27 51.98
CA ARG A 641 9.85 -2.49 52.82
C ARG A 641 10.32 -2.25 54.27
N GLY A 642 10.81 -1.06 54.62
CA GLY A 642 11.30 -0.70 55.95
C GLY A 642 10.28 -0.05 56.90
N ALA A 643 9.01 0.15 56.50
CA ALA A 643 8.00 0.82 57.33
C ALA A 643 6.94 -0.16 57.90
N PRO A 644 7.14 -0.70 59.13
CA PRO A 644 6.25 -1.72 59.71
C PRO A 644 4.83 -1.20 60.01
N GLU A 645 4.68 0.09 60.31
CA GLU A 645 3.39 0.71 60.65
C GLU A 645 2.44 0.81 59.44
N LEU A 646 2.98 0.76 58.21
CA LEU A 646 2.23 0.92 56.95
C LEU A 646 2.09 -0.39 56.16
N GLN A 647 2.44 -1.52 56.76
CA GLN A 647 2.54 -2.80 56.06
C GLN A 647 1.20 -3.26 55.46
N LEU A 648 0.07 -2.93 56.09
CA LEU A 648 -1.26 -3.27 55.58
C LEU A 648 -1.61 -2.46 54.32
N GLU A 649 -1.33 -1.15 54.31
CA GLU A 649 -1.55 -0.25 53.16
C GLU A 649 -0.64 -0.62 51.99
N ILE A 650 0.65 -0.85 52.26
CA ILE A 650 1.61 -1.32 51.24
C ILE A 650 1.16 -2.67 50.65
N SER A 651 0.64 -3.59 51.48
CA SER A 651 0.15 -4.88 51.00
C SER A 651 -1.15 -4.77 50.19
N ALA A 652 -2.02 -3.82 50.54
CA ALA A 652 -3.25 -3.51 49.80
C ALA A 652 -2.94 -2.88 48.44
N ALA A 653 -1.96 -1.97 48.36
CA ALA A 653 -1.44 -1.43 47.11
C ALA A 653 -0.94 -2.55 46.18
N HIS A 654 -0.09 -3.46 46.69
CA HIS A 654 0.38 -4.59 45.90
C HIS A 654 -0.76 -5.52 45.46
N ALA A 655 -1.77 -5.76 46.31
CA ALA A 655 -2.93 -6.58 45.95
C ALA A 655 -3.77 -5.95 44.83
N MET A 656 -3.91 -4.62 44.81
CA MET A 656 -4.52 -3.89 43.70
C MET A 656 -3.69 -4.03 42.41
N LEU A 657 -2.38 -3.82 42.46
CA LEU A 657 -1.50 -3.96 41.28
C LEU A 657 -1.53 -5.38 40.70
N ASP A 658 -1.52 -6.41 41.55
CA ASP A 658 -1.65 -7.81 41.11
C ASP A 658 -3.01 -8.11 40.48
N HIS A 659 -4.09 -7.51 40.99
CA HIS A 659 -5.41 -7.61 40.37
C HIS A 659 -5.41 -6.99 38.97
N LEU A 660 -4.83 -5.79 38.82
CA LEU A 660 -4.71 -5.12 37.52
C LEU A 660 -3.89 -5.96 36.53
N LYS A 661 -2.74 -6.50 36.94
CA LYS A 661 -1.94 -7.42 36.11
C LYS A 661 -2.72 -8.69 35.74
N THR A 662 -3.59 -9.17 36.63
CA THR A 662 -4.45 -10.33 36.36
C THR A 662 -5.53 -9.99 35.31
N LEU A 663 -6.08 -8.77 35.35
CA LEU A 663 -7.01 -8.28 34.31
C LEU A 663 -6.33 -8.15 32.95
N GLU A 664 -5.11 -7.61 32.91
CA GLU A 664 -4.30 -7.50 31.70
C GLU A 664 -3.98 -8.88 31.10
N LYS A 665 -3.54 -9.85 31.93
CA LYS A 665 -3.31 -11.24 31.51
C LYS A 665 -4.55 -11.94 30.96
N LYS A 666 -5.75 -11.52 31.38
CA LYS A 666 -7.04 -12.01 30.85
C LYS A 666 -7.44 -11.33 29.54
N GLY A 667 -6.61 -10.46 28.98
CA GLY A 667 -6.87 -9.72 27.75
C GLY A 667 -7.73 -8.47 27.93
N THR A 668 -7.83 -7.94 29.16
CA THR A 668 -8.55 -6.68 29.42
C THR A 668 -7.58 -5.50 29.27
N HIS A 669 -7.88 -4.57 28.37
CA HIS A 669 -7.17 -3.30 28.28
C HIS A 669 -7.46 -2.43 29.51
N LEU A 670 -6.42 -2.07 30.26
CA LEU A 670 -6.55 -1.34 31.53
C LEU A 670 -7.07 0.09 31.32
N SER A 671 -6.73 0.71 30.19
CA SER A 671 -7.19 2.03 29.78
C SER A 671 -8.71 2.15 29.58
N GLN A 672 -9.40 1.05 29.27
CA GLN A 672 -10.87 1.00 29.16
C GLN A 672 -11.54 0.33 30.37
N ALA A 673 -10.76 -0.11 31.35
CA ALA A 673 -11.26 -0.75 32.56
C ALA A 673 -11.67 0.30 33.60
N THR A 674 -12.80 0.03 34.25
CA THR A 674 -13.29 0.80 35.40
C THR A 674 -13.43 -0.16 36.57
N LEU A 675 -13.02 0.28 37.76
CA LEU A 675 -13.12 -0.54 38.96
C LEU A 675 -14.60 -0.70 39.37
N LYS A 676 -15.01 -1.95 39.62
CA LYS A 676 -16.36 -2.32 40.03
C LYS A 676 -16.32 -2.99 41.40
N LYS A 677 -17.48 -3.07 42.06
CA LYS A 677 -17.61 -3.73 43.38
C LYS A 677 -17.06 -5.16 43.42
N ARG A 678 -17.12 -5.91 42.31
CA ARG A 678 -16.55 -7.26 42.21
C ARG A 678 -15.02 -7.28 42.27
N ASP A 679 -14.38 -6.23 41.75
CA ASP A 679 -12.92 -6.08 41.74
C ASP A 679 -12.42 -5.87 43.18
N GLY A 680 -13.19 -5.18 44.02
CA GLY A 680 -12.96 -5.12 45.47
C GLY A 680 -12.85 -6.49 46.13
N LYS A 681 -13.75 -7.42 45.82
CA LYS A 681 -13.68 -8.80 46.36
C LYS A 681 -12.40 -9.52 45.91
N SER A 682 -11.99 -9.33 44.66
CA SER A 682 -10.74 -9.91 44.13
C SER A 682 -9.51 -9.31 44.81
N MET A 683 -9.46 -7.99 45.01
CA MET A 683 -8.38 -7.32 45.74
C MET A 683 -8.31 -7.80 47.20
N GLN A 684 -9.45 -7.96 47.87
CA GLN A 684 -9.50 -8.50 49.24
C GLN A 684 -8.94 -9.93 49.32
N SER A 685 -9.26 -10.77 48.33
CA SER A 685 -8.75 -12.14 48.26
C SER A 685 -7.23 -12.16 48.08
N LEU A 686 -6.68 -11.30 47.22
CA LEU A 686 -5.25 -11.18 46.98
C LEU A 686 -4.51 -10.62 48.20
N LEU A 687 -5.11 -9.64 48.89
CA LEU A 687 -4.61 -9.09 50.14
C LEU A 687 -4.54 -10.19 51.23
N LYS A 688 -5.61 -10.96 51.41
CA LYS A 688 -5.65 -12.09 52.35
C LYS A 688 -4.54 -13.10 52.08
N ALA A 689 -4.33 -13.48 50.81
CA ALA A 689 -3.27 -14.40 50.42
C ALA A 689 -1.88 -13.83 50.74
N ARG A 690 -1.64 -12.56 50.44
CA ARG A 690 -0.33 -11.90 50.70
C ARG A 690 -0.02 -11.75 52.18
N VAL A 691 -0.98 -11.31 53.00
CA VAL A 691 -0.80 -11.19 54.45
C VAL A 691 -0.56 -12.57 55.09
N HIS A 692 -1.25 -13.61 54.61
CA HIS A 692 -1.02 -14.97 55.07
C HIS A 692 0.39 -15.47 54.69
N GLN A 693 0.84 -15.21 53.46
CA GLN A 693 2.19 -15.57 53.00
C GLN A 693 3.29 -14.84 53.79
N GLN A 694 3.12 -13.55 54.08
CA GLN A 694 4.08 -12.79 54.89
C GLN A 694 4.16 -13.31 56.33
N ARG A 695 3.03 -13.69 56.94
CA ARG A 695 3.03 -14.33 58.26
C ARG A 695 3.74 -15.68 58.23
N LEU A 696 3.50 -16.50 57.20
CA LEU A 696 4.20 -17.78 57.03
C LEU A 696 5.72 -17.60 56.88
N SER A 697 6.18 -16.60 56.12
CA SER A 697 7.61 -16.30 56.02
C SER A 697 8.22 -15.81 57.34
N GLN A 698 7.50 -14.96 58.09
CA GLN A 698 7.96 -14.50 59.42
C GLN A 698 8.03 -15.63 60.45
N ILE A 699 7.15 -16.63 60.35
CA ILE A 699 7.15 -17.84 61.20
C ILE A 699 8.28 -18.80 60.80
N TRP A 700 8.65 -18.85 59.51
CA TRP A 700 9.75 -19.69 59.03
C TRP A 700 11.14 -19.11 59.31
N ASP A 701 11.30 -17.79 59.41
CA ASP A 701 12.60 -17.13 59.63
C ASP A 701 13.04 -17.03 61.11
N LYS A 702 12.18 -17.38 62.09
CA LYS A 702 12.58 -17.46 63.51
C LYS A 702 12.55 -18.90 64.02
N PRO A 703 13.71 -19.53 64.30
CA PRO A 703 13.71 -20.76 65.09
C PRO A 703 13.33 -20.42 66.54
N ASP A 704 12.46 -21.22 67.15
CA ASP A 704 12.24 -21.16 68.60
C ASP A 704 13.57 -21.44 69.33
N ALA A 705 13.69 -21.02 70.60
CA ALA A 705 14.90 -21.17 71.43
C ALA A 705 15.48 -22.61 71.52
N ASN A 706 14.74 -23.63 71.06
CA ASN A 706 15.13 -25.04 71.01
C ASN A 706 15.36 -25.60 69.58
N GLY A 707 15.45 -24.76 68.54
CA GLY A 707 15.87 -25.16 67.19
C GLY A 707 14.89 -26.02 66.37
N LYS A 708 13.62 -26.16 66.80
CA LYS A 708 12.58 -26.89 66.04
C LYS A 708 11.69 -25.92 65.26
N ARG A 709 11.56 -26.12 63.94
CA ARG A 709 10.64 -25.37 63.07
C ARG A 709 9.21 -25.87 63.27
N ALA A 710 8.27 -24.98 63.60
CA ALA A 710 6.87 -25.31 63.87
C ALA A 710 6.16 -25.89 62.63
N VAL A 711 5.39 -26.98 62.83
CA VAL A 711 4.57 -27.64 61.80
C VAL A 711 3.21 -26.95 61.68
N ASN A 712 2.81 -26.68 60.43
CA ASN A 712 1.58 -26.00 60.01
C ASN A 712 0.31 -26.46 60.74
N VAL A 713 -0.29 -25.57 61.52
CA VAL A 713 -1.72 -25.63 61.86
C VAL A 713 -2.45 -24.63 60.97
N LEU A 714 -3.39 -25.13 60.15
CA LEU A 714 -4.35 -24.34 59.39
C LEU A 714 -5.20 -23.48 60.36
N GLN A 715 -4.69 -22.31 60.75
CA GLN A 715 -5.48 -21.31 61.45
C GLN A 715 -6.58 -20.80 60.52
N LYS A 716 -7.83 -20.83 60.99
CA LYS A 716 -8.98 -20.22 60.29
C LYS A 716 -8.62 -18.80 59.87
N ALA A 717 -8.65 -18.53 58.57
CA ALA A 717 -8.30 -17.24 57.99
C ALA A 717 -9.10 -16.11 58.65
N GLN A 718 -8.42 -15.22 59.38
CA GLN A 718 -9.03 -14.01 59.93
C GLN A 718 -9.63 -13.15 58.80
N HIS A 719 -10.77 -12.53 59.07
CA HIS A 719 -11.42 -11.62 58.13
C HIS A 719 -10.62 -10.32 58.01
N ILE A 720 -9.76 -10.24 57.00
CA ILE A 720 -9.02 -9.01 56.67
C ILE A 720 -9.91 -8.15 55.76
N GLU A 721 -10.25 -6.95 56.23
CA GLU A 721 -10.95 -5.92 55.46
C GLU A 721 -9.99 -5.13 54.58
N LEU A 722 -10.49 -4.63 53.45
CA LEU A 722 -9.73 -3.70 52.61
C LEU A 722 -9.64 -2.35 53.31
N PRO A 723 -8.48 -1.67 53.28
CA PRO A 723 -8.40 -0.32 53.81
C PRO A 723 -9.38 0.65 53.11
N PRO A 724 -9.79 1.74 53.79
CA PRO A 724 -10.87 2.61 53.35
C PRO A 724 -10.72 3.10 51.91
N LEU A 725 -9.53 3.57 51.51
CA LEU A 725 -9.25 4.03 50.14
C LEU A 725 -9.57 2.95 49.09
N TYR A 726 -9.03 1.74 49.25
CA TYR A 726 -9.21 0.66 48.28
C TYR A 726 -10.66 0.17 48.20
N SER A 727 -11.40 0.25 49.31
CA SER A 727 -12.83 -0.01 49.33
C SER A 727 -13.61 1.05 48.54
N GLU A 728 -13.21 2.33 48.64
CA GLU A 728 -13.79 3.45 47.92
C GLU A 728 -13.48 3.36 46.41
N LEU A 729 -12.22 3.05 46.04
CA LEU A 729 -11.79 2.84 44.66
C LEU A 729 -12.61 1.74 43.96
N ALA A 730 -12.93 0.65 44.67
CA ALA A 730 -13.77 -0.42 44.14
C ALA A 730 -15.25 -0.01 43.93
N SER A 731 -15.70 1.08 44.55
CA SER A 731 -17.10 1.53 44.53
C SER A 731 -17.37 2.73 43.62
N SER A 732 -16.34 3.50 43.27
CA SER A 732 -16.42 4.84 42.67
C SER A 732 -16.43 4.87 41.12
N LYS A 733 -16.40 3.71 40.44
CA LYS A 733 -16.36 3.60 38.96
C LYS A 733 -15.23 4.43 38.31
N LEU A 734 -14.14 4.65 39.03
CA LEU A 734 -12.96 5.34 38.51
C LEU A 734 -12.30 4.52 37.39
N SER A 735 -11.64 5.22 36.46
CA SER A 735 -10.75 4.55 35.52
C SER A 735 -9.55 3.97 36.25
N VAL A 736 -8.90 2.94 35.70
CA VAL A 736 -7.69 2.37 36.31
C VAL A 736 -6.60 3.43 36.48
N TYR A 737 -6.47 4.36 35.54
CA TYR A 737 -5.53 5.47 35.63
C TYR A 737 -5.83 6.39 36.82
N GLU A 738 -7.08 6.84 36.98
CA GLU A 738 -7.50 7.67 38.12
C GLU A 738 -7.29 6.94 39.45
N ALA A 739 -7.56 5.63 39.50
CA ALA A 739 -7.35 4.82 40.69
C ALA A 739 -5.87 4.68 41.05
N ILE A 740 -4.98 4.52 40.06
CA ILE A 740 -3.53 4.47 40.25
C ILE A 740 -3.02 5.80 40.80
N ASN A 741 -3.46 6.94 40.24
CA ASN A 741 -3.04 8.26 40.72
C ASN A 741 -3.52 8.53 42.15
N ARG A 742 -4.75 8.15 42.50
CA ARG A 742 -5.27 8.24 43.89
C ARG A 742 -4.44 7.43 44.88
N VAL A 743 -3.97 6.25 44.46
CA VAL A 743 -3.10 5.42 45.31
C VAL A 743 -1.70 6.03 45.41
N ASP A 744 -1.16 6.59 44.33
CA ASP A 744 0.13 7.28 44.36
C ASP A 744 0.08 8.51 45.27
N GLU A 745 -0.95 9.36 45.15
CA GLU A 745 -1.20 10.51 46.02
C GLU A 745 -1.30 10.09 47.50
N HIS A 746 -2.10 9.06 47.80
CA HIS A 746 -2.24 8.55 49.16
C HIS A 746 -0.94 7.99 49.74
N LEU A 747 -0.16 7.28 48.92
CA LEU A 747 1.15 6.78 49.35
C LEU A 747 2.11 7.94 49.62
N ARG A 748 2.08 9.02 48.83
CA ARG A 748 2.90 10.22 49.08
C ARG A 748 2.54 10.92 50.40
N GLU A 749 1.25 10.99 50.73
CA GLU A 749 0.78 11.60 51.98
C GLU A 749 1.25 10.83 53.22
N ILE A 750 1.36 9.50 53.11
CA ILE A 750 1.61 8.62 54.26
C ILE A 750 3.08 8.22 54.38
N LEU A 751 3.85 8.20 53.29
CA LEU A 751 5.26 7.80 53.31
C LEU A 751 6.20 8.92 53.85
N PRO A 752 7.22 8.57 54.66
CA PRO A 752 8.24 9.52 55.11
C PRO A 752 8.98 10.17 53.93
N PRO A 753 9.47 11.42 54.04
CA PRO A 753 10.13 12.16 52.94
C PRO A 753 11.29 11.41 52.26
N ALA A 754 12.01 10.56 53.01
CA ALA A 754 13.12 9.75 52.49
C ALA A 754 12.69 8.56 51.60
N LEU A 755 11.41 8.17 51.66
CA LEU A 755 10.81 7.05 50.91
C LEU A 755 9.76 7.54 49.91
N GLN A 756 9.56 8.86 49.80
CA GLN A 756 8.66 9.44 48.81
C GLN A 756 9.20 9.16 47.41
N PRO A 757 8.33 8.81 46.44
CA PRO A 757 8.74 8.66 45.05
C PRO A 757 9.36 9.97 44.56
N ALA A 758 10.45 9.89 43.79
CA ALA A 758 11.05 11.07 43.15
C ALA A 758 9.96 11.81 42.35
N GLN A 759 9.89 13.13 42.46
CA GLN A 759 8.98 13.95 41.64
C GLN A 759 9.17 13.55 40.17
N SER A 760 8.15 12.94 39.57
CA SER A 760 8.16 12.79 38.12
C SER A 760 7.98 14.19 37.56
N VAL A 761 9.00 14.70 36.88
CA VAL A 761 9.02 16.00 36.18
C VAL A 761 7.85 16.15 35.18
N ASP A 762 7.11 15.07 34.89
CA ASP A 762 5.92 15.02 34.03
C ASP A 762 4.57 15.19 34.77
N GLU A 763 4.48 15.98 35.84
CA GLU A 763 3.21 16.23 36.55
C GLU A 763 2.19 17.07 35.76
N VAL A 764 2.59 17.66 34.64
CA VAL A 764 1.64 18.17 33.65
C VAL A 764 1.27 17.01 32.75
N LEU A 765 0.09 16.39 32.96
CA LEU A 765 -0.49 15.55 31.93
C LEU A 765 -0.56 16.39 30.65
N ASP A 766 0.09 15.91 29.59
CA ASP A 766 -0.16 16.40 28.26
C ASP A 766 -1.69 16.47 28.05
N GLN A 767 -2.19 17.62 27.59
CA GLN A 767 -3.62 17.86 27.39
C GLN A 767 -4.24 16.75 26.52
N ASP A 768 -3.43 16.21 25.59
CA ASP A 768 -3.80 15.09 24.74
C ASP A 768 -4.03 13.78 25.52
N LEU A 769 -3.19 13.47 26.50
CA LEU A 769 -3.32 12.27 27.32
C LEU A 769 -4.57 12.35 28.20
N SER A 770 -4.85 13.52 28.78
CA SER A 770 -6.07 13.77 29.56
C SER A 770 -7.32 13.57 28.71
N ALA A 771 -7.32 14.10 27.48
CA ALA A 771 -8.43 13.91 26.53
C ALA A 771 -8.60 12.43 26.14
N ALA A 772 -7.50 11.70 25.91
CA ALA A 772 -7.53 10.28 25.59
C ALA A 772 -8.10 9.44 26.76
N ILE A 773 -7.70 9.71 28.00
CA ILE A 773 -8.24 9.04 29.19
C ILE A 773 -9.75 9.30 29.33
N LYS A 774 -10.20 10.54 29.13
CA LYS A 774 -11.63 10.90 29.15
C LYS A 774 -12.41 10.10 28.09
N LEU A 775 -11.90 10.05 26.85
CA LEU A 775 -12.52 9.31 25.74
C LEU A 775 -12.60 7.80 26.01
N LEU A 776 -11.54 7.20 26.58
CA LEU A 776 -11.48 5.76 26.85
C LEU A 776 -12.34 5.36 28.06
N LYS A 777 -12.51 6.26 29.04
CA LYS A 777 -13.41 6.08 30.17
C LYS A 777 -14.88 6.05 29.72
N THR A 778 -15.30 6.96 28.84
CA THR A 778 -16.67 7.01 28.32
C THR A 778 -16.92 5.95 27.24
N ARG A 779 -15.89 5.57 26.47
CA ARG A 779 -15.93 4.64 25.32
C ARG A 779 -16.82 5.11 24.16
N HIS A 780 -17.18 6.38 24.14
CA HIS A 780 -17.92 7.01 23.03
C HIS A 780 -17.53 8.48 22.93
N LEU A 781 -17.74 9.07 21.75
CA LEU A 781 -17.58 10.52 21.59
C LEU A 781 -18.63 11.24 22.45
N SER A 782 -18.19 12.21 23.22
CA SER A 782 -19.00 13.11 24.05
C SER A 782 -19.06 14.52 23.42
N GLU A 783 -17.97 14.93 22.77
CA GLU A 783 -17.79 16.24 22.14
C GLU A 783 -17.16 16.09 20.74
N LYS A 784 -17.21 17.15 19.92
CA LYS A 784 -16.65 17.10 18.55
C LYS A 784 -15.13 16.87 18.57
N SER A 785 -14.42 17.48 19.53
CA SER A 785 -12.97 17.38 19.76
C SER A 785 -12.49 15.93 19.92
N ASP A 786 -13.34 15.04 20.43
CA ASP A 786 -13.00 13.62 20.60
C ASP A 786 -12.68 12.92 19.26
N ILE A 787 -13.16 13.44 18.11
CA ILE A 787 -12.76 12.95 16.79
C ILE A 787 -11.25 13.10 16.60
N VAL A 788 -10.69 14.27 16.96
CA VAL A 788 -9.27 14.55 16.84
C VAL A 788 -8.50 13.61 17.77
N THR A 789 -8.92 13.50 19.03
CA THR A 789 -8.31 12.59 20.02
C THR A 789 -8.32 11.13 19.55
N PHE A 790 -9.40 10.68 18.91
CA PHE A 790 -9.50 9.32 18.37
C PHE A 790 -8.51 9.06 17.24
N PHE A 791 -8.45 9.95 16.22
CA PHE A 791 -7.64 9.74 15.02
C PHE A 791 -6.18 10.16 15.16
N LYS A 792 -5.85 11.06 16.10
CA LYS A 792 -4.49 11.59 16.28
C LYS A 792 -3.39 10.52 16.29
N PRO A 793 -3.45 9.47 17.14
CA PRO A 793 -2.39 8.44 17.13
C PRO A 793 -2.40 7.61 15.85
N PHE A 794 -3.56 7.34 15.25
CA PHE A 794 -3.63 6.65 13.96
C PHE A 794 -3.01 7.48 12.84
N ILE A 795 -3.10 8.81 12.90
CA ILE A 795 -2.49 9.71 11.93
C ILE A 795 -0.98 9.76 12.12
N LEU A 796 -0.52 10.07 13.34
CA LEU A 796 0.91 10.29 13.63
C LEU A 796 1.77 9.04 13.44
N GLU A 797 1.20 7.85 13.60
CA GLU A 797 1.92 6.57 13.50
C GLU A 797 1.60 5.79 12.22
N SER A 798 0.83 6.38 11.31
CA SER A 798 0.48 5.73 10.04
C SER A 798 1.73 5.50 9.19
N ARG A 799 1.92 4.25 8.75
CA ARG A 799 2.96 3.89 7.77
C ARG A 799 2.36 3.75 6.37
N LEU A 800 3.25 3.61 5.38
CA LEU A 800 2.85 3.46 3.98
C LEU A 800 1.91 2.26 3.78
N ARG A 801 0.82 2.55 3.07
CA ARG A 801 -0.34 1.73 2.73
C ARG A 801 -1.15 1.20 3.91
N ASP A 802 -0.98 1.77 5.10
CA ASP A 802 -1.87 1.50 6.22
C ASP A 802 -3.24 2.12 5.95
N ARG A 803 -4.29 1.38 6.28
CA ARG A 803 -5.68 1.79 6.11
C ARG A 803 -6.48 1.47 7.36
N LEU A 804 -7.31 2.42 7.77
CA LEU A 804 -8.36 2.20 8.76
C LEU A 804 -9.66 2.82 8.25
N ARG A 805 -10.68 1.99 8.05
CA ARG A 805 -12.03 2.44 7.66
C ARG A 805 -13.03 2.06 8.74
N LEU A 806 -13.79 3.05 9.20
CA LEU A 806 -14.92 2.90 10.10
C LEU A 806 -16.21 3.14 9.32
N GLY A 807 -17.14 2.20 9.39
CA GLY A 807 -18.42 2.23 8.70
C GLY A 807 -19.56 1.92 9.67
N GLY A 808 -20.63 2.71 9.63
CA GLY A 808 -21.81 2.48 10.45
C GLY A 808 -23.09 2.91 9.75
N GLY A 809 -24.15 2.12 9.91
CA GLY A 809 -25.42 2.38 9.25
C GLY A 809 -26.45 1.27 9.45
N GLY A 810 -27.23 1.00 8.41
CA GLY A 810 -28.26 -0.02 8.49
C GLY A 810 -28.80 -0.51 7.16
N THR A 811 -29.52 -1.62 7.22
CA THR A 811 -30.13 -2.31 6.08
C THR A 811 -31.64 -2.40 6.30
N LEU A 812 -32.38 -2.00 5.27
CA LEU A 812 -33.83 -2.19 5.16
C LEU A 812 -34.12 -3.05 3.94
N GLY A 813 -34.98 -4.05 4.07
CA GLY A 813 -35.32 -4.92 2.94
C GLY A 813 -36.62 -5.66 3.16
N LEU A 814 -37.10 -6.24 2.07
CA LEU A 814 -38.25 -7.12 2.05
C LEU A 814 -37.82 -8.43 1.40
N GLY A 815 -38.22 -9.53 2.01
CA GLY A 815 -37.91 -10.86 1.50
C GLY A 815 -39.07 -11.80 1.69
N LEU A 816 -39.15 -12.78 0.79
CA LEU A 816 -39.90 -13.98 1.07
C LEU A 816 -39.06 -14.79 2.06
N PRO A 817 -39.56 -15.07 3.28
CA PRO A 817 -38.87 -15.96 4.19
C PRO A 817 -38.66 -17.33 3.50
N SER A 818 -37.68 -18.11 3.96
CA SER A 818 -37.49 -19.47 3.46
C SER A 818 -38.72 -20.32 3.79
N LEU A 819 -39.66 -20.40 2.85
CA LEU A 819 -40.87 -21.22 2.96
C LEU A 819 -40.58 -22.58 2.30
N PRO A 820 -41.02 -23.71 2.89
CA PRO A 820 -41.14 -24.94 2.15
C PRO A 820 -42.30 -24.80 1.16
N TYR A 821 -41.99 -24.51 -0.10
CA TYR A 821 -42.99 -24.50 -1.17
C TYR A 821 -43.16 -25.94 -1.68
N GLY A 822 -44.01 -26.72 -1.01
CA GLY A 822 -44.53 -27.99 -1.53
C GLY A 822 -44.58 -29.15 -0.53
N LEU A 823 -45.69 -29.90 -0.58
CA LEU A 823 -45.94 -31.19 0.08
C LEU A 823 -45.22 -32.35 -0.65
N ILE A 824 -43.92 -32.24 -0.98
CA ILE A 824 -43.26 -33.20 -1.89
C ILE A 824 -42.84 -34.49 -1.16
N SER A 825 -42.40 -34.43 0.10
CA SER A 825 -42.12 -35.60 0.94
C SER A 825 -41.84 -35.19 2.40
N PRO A 826 -42.21 -36.01 3.40
CA PRO A 826 -41.89 -35.75 4.81
C PRO A 826 -40.39 -35.77 5.15
N THR A 827 -39.55 -36.39 4.33
CA THR A 827 -38.10 -36.51 4.58
C THR A 827 -37.26 -35.52 3.80
N VAL A 828 -37.82 -34.86 2.77
CA VAL A 828 -37.12 -33.97 1.85
C VAL A 828 -37.91 -32.68 1.66
N SER A 829 -37.35 -31.55 2.09
CA SER A 829 -37.98 -30.23 2.02
C SER A 829 -37.19 -29.28 1.12
N PRO A 830 -37.83 -28.63 0.13
CA PRO A 830 -37.19 -27.57 -0.64
C PRO A 830 -37.03 -26.30 0.23
N ILE A 831 -35.90 -25.61 0.08
CA ILE A 831 -35.61 -24.31 0.67
C ILE A 831 -35.61 -23.29 -0.47
N PHE A 832 -36.53 -22.33 -0.44
CA PHE A 832 -36.49 -21.18 -1.35
C PHE A 832 -36.65 -19.88 -0.58
N SER A 833 -35.73 -18.94 -0.76
CA SER A 833 -35.87 -17.57 -0.27
C SER A 833 -35.43 -16.58 -1.32
N ALA A 834 -36.14 -15.46 -1.45
CA ALA A 834 -35.76 -14.36 -2.30
C ALA A 834 -35.87 -13.05 -1.51
N GLU A 835 -34.83 -12.22 -1.53
CA GLU A 835 -34.72 -11.02 -0.73
C GLU A 835 -34.24 -9.85 -1.58
N LYS A 836 -34.84 -8.67 -1.39
CA LYS A 836 -34.34 -7.40 -1.91
C LYS A 836 -34.10 -6.44 -0.74
N SER A 837 -32.90 -5.89 -0.65
CA SER A 837 -32.53 -4.99 0.44
C SER A 837 -31.76 -3.76 -0.04
N ARG A 838 -31.83 -2.70 0.77
CA ARG A 838 -31.10 -1.46 0.63
C ARG A 838 -30.35 -1.19 1.93
N SER A 839 -29.04 -1.06 1.84
CA SER A 839 -28.16 -0.66 2.93
C SER A 839 -27.65 0.75 2.73
N ASP A 840 -27.68 1.56 3.78
CA ASP A 840 -27.13 2.91 3.79
C ASP A 840 -26.11 3.03 4.94
N GLU A 841 -24.84 3.22 4.57
CA GLU A 841 -23.70 3.35 5.48
C GLU A 841 -23.16 4.79 5.43
N ALA A 842 -22.64 5.26 6.57
CA ALA A 842 -21.77 6.43 6.67
C ALA A 842 -20.39 5.93 7.10
N PHE A 843 -19.33 6.49 6.50
CA PHE A 843 -17.97 6.03 6.77
C PHE A 843 -17.00 7.19 6.96
N ALA A 844 -15.97 6.92 7.76
CA ALA A 844 -14.74 7.70 7.88
C ALA A 844 -13.57 6.76 7.58
N GLN A 845 -12.65 7.17 6.73
CA GLN A 845 -11.50 6.35 6.35
C GLN A 845 -10.22 7.17 6.37
N LEU A 846 -9.21 6.63 7.04
CA LEU A 846 -7.82 7.04 6.98
C LEU A 846 -7.04 6.05 6.09
N PHE A 847 -6.24 6.56 5.17
CA PHE A 847 -5.40 5.75 4.30
C PHE A 847 -4.09 6.48 4.01
N MET A 848 -2.97 5.77 3.98
CA MET A 848 -1.65 6.33 3.67
C MET A 848 -1.09 5.74 2.37
N PRO A 849 -1.62 6.08 1.18
CA PRO A 849 -1.05 5.60 -0.08
C PRO A 849 0.37 6.12 -0.37
N ILE A 850 1.01 5.61 -1.43
CA ILE A 850 2.33 6.08 -1.90
C ILE A 850 2.31 7.57 -2.25
N LEU A 851 1.19 8.05 -2.81
CA LEU A 851 1.04 9.45 -3.21
C LEU A 851 0.97 10.41 -2.02
N GLY A 852 0.63 9.92 -0.83
CA GLY A 852 0.53 10.71 0.40
C GLY A 852 -0.70 10.37 1.22
N MET A 853 -0.89 11.08 2.33
CA MET A 853 -1.90 10.75 3.33
C MET A 853 -3.29 11.22 2.93
N GLU A 854 -4.30 10.37 3.15
CA GLU A 854 -5.68 10.56 2.73
C GLU A 854 -6.65 10.37 3.90
N MET A 855 -7.61 11.30 4.03
CA MET A 855 -8.75 11.17 4.94
C MET A 855 -10.04 11.43 4.18
N SER A 856 -10.98 10.48 4.24
CA SER A 856 -12.25 10.57 3.52
C SER A 856 -13.46 10.38 4.43
N PHE A 857 -14.49 11.18 4.15
CA PHE A 857 -15.77 11.15 4.86
C PHE A 857 -16.90 11.07 3.85
N GLY A 858 -17.76 10.06 3.99
CA GLY A 858 -18.79 9.84 2.99
C GLY A 858 -19.89 8.89 3.38
N ARG A 859 -20.64 8.49 2.35
CA ARG A 859 -21.72 7.52 2.45
C ARG A 859 -21.59 6.46 1.37
N ALA A 860 -21.99 5.24 1.70
CA ALA A 860 -22.17 4.17 0.73
C ALA A 860 -23.64 3.72 0.77
N ARG A 861 -24.25 3.57 -0.41
CA ARG A 861 -25.58 2.99 -0.58
C ARG A 861 -25.44 1.70 -1.36
N THR A 862 -25.90 0.60 -0.81
CA THR A 862 -25.86 -0.72 -1.44
C THR A 862 -27.26 -1.23 -1.67
N GLU A 863 -27.59 -1.57 -2.91
CA GLU A 863 -28.81 -2.28 -3.25
C GLU A 863 -28.44 -3.73 -3.54
N ALA A 864 -29.13 -4.67 -2.90
CA ALA A 864 -28.82 -6.08 -2.98
C ALA A 864 -30.07 -6.91 -3.28
N ALA A 865 -29.92 -7.90 -4.15
CA ALA A 865 -30.89 -8.95 -4.39
C ALA A 865 -30.22 -10.31 -4.11
N GLU A 866 -30.89 -11.17 -3.35
CA GLU A 866 -30.39 -12.47 -2.94
C GLU A 866 -31.46 -13.53 -3.19
N ALA A 867 -31.10 -14.64 -3.81
CA ALA A 867 -31.96 -15.80 -4.00
C ALA A 867 -31.23 -17.04 -3.49
N THR A 868 -31.87 -17.83 -2.65
CA THR A 868 -31.33 -19.09 -2.13
C THR A 868 -32.26 -20.22 -2.48
N ILE A 869 -31.71 -21.28 -3.03
CA ILE A 869 -32.39 -22.51 -3.43
C ILE A 869 -31.66 -23.67 -2.77
N GLY A 870 -32.38 -24.61 -2.17
CA GLY A 870 -31.76 -25.75 -1.53
C GLY A 870 -32.74 -26.85 -1.21
N VAL A 871 -32.21 -27.89 -0.59
CA VAL A 871 -32.95 -29.05 -0.13
C VAL A 871 -32.44 -29.41 1.26
N ALA A 872 -33.35 -29.62 2.21
CA ALA A 872 -33.05 -30.19 3.50
C ALA A 872 -33.67 -31.58 3.63
N VAL A 873 -32.87 -32.54 4.11
CA VAL A 873 -33.25 -33.93 4.30
C VAL A 873 -33.07 -34.31 5.77
N GLY A 874 -34.08 -34.88 6.40
CA GLY A 874 -33.97 -35.29 7.81
C GLY A 874 -35.24 -35.83 8.43
N GLY A 875 -35.11 -36.38 9.63
CA GLY A 875 -36.20 -37.05 10.35
C GLY A 875 -36.10 -36.86 11.87
N ALA A 876 -37.17 -37.22 12.57
CA ALA A 876 -37.19 -37.25 14.03
C ALA A 876 -36.41 -38.46 14.55
N VAL A 877 -35.58 -38.26 15.58
CA VAL A 877 -34.74 -39.31 16.19
C VAL A 877 -35.29 -39.73 17.55
N ALA A 878 -35.97 -38.82 18.24
CA ALA A 878 -36.75 -39.06 19.45
C ALA A 878 -37.90 -38.04 19.52
N GLU A 879 -38.84 -38.24 20.45
CA GLU A 879 -39.93 -37.28 20.66
C GLU A 879 -39.36 -35.88 20.96
N GLY A 880 -39.75 -34.90 20.14
CA GLY A 880 -39.26 -33.52 20.24
C GLY A 880 -37.81 -33.29 19.77
N VAL A 881 -37.14 -34.28 19.15
CA VAL A 881 -35.74 -34.20 18.70
C VAL A 881 -35.60 -34.62 17.22
N ALA A 882 -35.06 -33.75 16.37
CA ALA A 882 -34.87 -34.02 14.94
C ALA A 882 -33.45 -33.65 14.46
N ILE A 883 -32.94 -34.40 13.48
CA ILE A 883 -31.66 -34.15 12.80
C ILE A 883 -31.94 -33.92 11.31
N GLN A 884 -31.33 -32.87 10.73
CA GLN A 884 -31.48 -32.53 9.31
C GLN A 884 -30.13 -32.19 8.68
N ALA A 885 -29.89 -32.64 7.46
CA ALA A 885 -28.82 -32.16 6.59
C ALA A 885 -29.41 -31.22 5.54
N ALA A 886 -28.79 -30.08 5.27
CA ALA A 886 -29.25 -29.12 4.27
C ALA A 886 -28.15 -28.80 3.26
N PHE A 887 -28.50 -28.81 1.98
CA PHE A 887 -27.68 -28.32 0.88
C PHE A 887 -28.35 -27.08 0.29
N THR A 888 -27.68 -25.93 0.28
CA THR A 888 -28.23 -24.69 -0.26
C THR A 888 -27.25 -24.03 -1.22
N GLY A 889 -27.72 -23.63 -2.39
CA GLY A 889 -27.08 -22.69 -3.31
C GLY A 889 -27.67 -21.30 -3.15
N ARG A 890 -26.82 -20.30 -2.98
CA ARG A 890 -27.19 -18.88 -2.89
C ARG A 890 -26.59 -18.12 -4.07
N PHE A 891 -27.40 -17.27 -4.68
CA PHE A 891 -27.00 -16.30 -5.69
C PHE A 891 -27.31 -14.91 -5.15
N SER A 892 -26.36 -13.98 -5.21
CA SER A 892 -26.63 -12.59 -4.88
C SER A 892 -25.98 -11.61 -5.84
N ALA A 893 -26.68 -10.50 -6.08
CA ALA A 893 -26.23 -9.38 -6.87
C ALA A 893 -26.33 -8.12 -6.02
N GLN A 894 -25.26 -7.34 -5.96
CA GLN A 894 -25.18 -6.12 -5.17
C GLN A 894 -24.61 -5.00 -6.01
N GLN A 895 -25.22 -3.81 -5.92
CA GLN A 895 -24.69 -2.59 -6.50
C GLN A 895 -24.47 -1.57 -5.39
N THR A 896 -23.23 -1.13 -5.22
CA THR A 896 -22.87 -0.12 -4.23
C THR A 896 -22.46 1.17 -4.92
N GLN A 897 -23.04 2.28 -4.49
CA GLN A 897 -22.64 3.63 -4.87
C GLN A 897 -22.02 4.32 -3.64
N THR A 898 -20.79 4.76 -3.78
CA THR A 898 -20.04 5.44 -2.73
C THR A 898 -19.78 6.88 -3.16
N SER A 899 -20.02 7.82 -2.25
CA SER A 899 -19.79 9.24 -2.48
C SER A 899 -19.15 9.86 -1.23
N SER A 900 -18.00 10.53 -1.38
CA SER A 900 -17.23 11.06 -0.24
C SER A 900 -16.40 12.30 -0.59
N THR A 901 -16.15 13.14 0.43
CA THR A 901 -15.11 14.18 0.37
C THR A 901 -13.79 13.55 0.80
N LEU A 902 -12.75 13.70 -0.01
CA LEU A 902 -11.39 13.27 0.27
C LEU A 902 -10.50 14.49 0.52
N MET A 903 -9.76 14.48 1.62
CA MET A 903 -8.66 15.41 1.91
C MET A 903 -7.35 14.65 1.75
N ARG A 904 -6.40 15.21 1.00
CA ARG A 904 -5.12 14.56 0.69
C ARG A 904 -3.96 15.54 0.86
N PHE A 905 -2.88 15.08 1.49
CA PHE A 905 -1.58 15.74 1.47
C PHE A 905 -0.59 14.88 0.71
N PHE A 906 0.31 15.53 -0.02
CA PHE A 906 1.28 14.83 -0.83
C PHE A 906 2.47 14.37 -0.02
N ARG A 907 2.97 13.20 -0.39
CA ARG A 907 4.22 12.70 0.15
C ARG A 907 5.40 13.41 -0.53
N THR A 908 6.17 14.15 0.25
CA THR A 908 7.53 14.55 -0.11
C THR A 908 8.52 13.63 0.60
N ARG A 909 9.52 13.13 -0.13
CA ARG A 909 10.52 12.19 0.42
C ARG A 909 11.16 12.79 1.67
N HIS A 910 11.31 11.98 2.73
CA HIS A 910 11.87 12.39 4.04
C HIS A 910 11.06 13.41 4.85
N LYS A 911 9.83 13.74 4.44
CA LYS A 911 8.93 14.68 5.13
C LYS A 911 7.61 14.04 5.52
N ASP A 912 7.64 12.74 5.82
CA ASP A 912 6.43 11.98 6.18
C ASP A 912 5.81 12.50 7.50
N ASP A 913 6.63 12.99 8.44
CA ASP A 913 6.17 13.60 9.70
C ASP A 913 5.44 14.94 9.49
N GLU A 914 5.98 15.80 8.62
CA GLU A 914 5.36 17.09 8.25
C GLU A 914 3.98 16.86 7.62
N MET A 915 3.87 15.87 6.72
CA MET A 915 2.61 15.49 6.11
C MET A 915 1.58 14.98 7.14
N ARG A 916 2.01 14.15 8.11
CA ARG A 916 1.15 13.67 9.20
C ARG A 916 0.67 14.82 10.08
N GLY A 917 1.57 15.77 10.39
CA GLY A 917 1.24 17.01 11.10
C GLY A 917 0.20 17.85 10.35
N ASN A 918 0.38 18.04 9.03
CA ASN A 918 -0.57 18.77 8.19
C ASN A 918 -1.94 18.09 8.12
N MET A 919 -2.00 16.76 8.05
CA MET A 919 -3.27 16.02 8.11
C MET A 919 -3.97 16.19 9.45
N LEU A 920 -3.22 16.18 10.56
CA LEU A 920 -3.78 16.44 11.89
C LEU A 920 -4.33 17.86 12.00
N THR A 921 -3.59 18.86 11.51
CA THR A 921 -4.05 20.26 11.47
C THR A 921 -5.28 20.44 10.58
N ALA A 922 -5.39 19.72 9.48
CA ALA A 922 -6.59 19.73 8.64
C ALA A 922 -7.79 19.10 9.36
N LEU A 923 -7.61 17.98 10.06
CA LEU A 923 -8.66 17.36 10.86
C LEU A 923 -9.10 18.28 12.02
N ASP A 924 -8.16 18.92 12.71
CA ASP A 924 -8.44 19.90 13.75
C ASP A 924 -9.21 21.11 13.19
N SER A 925 -8.76 21.64 12.06
CA SER A 925 -9.44 22.74 11.33
C SER A 925 -10.86 22.34 10.91
N MET A 926 -11.08 21.10 10.51
CA MET A 926 -12.39 20.56 10.15
C MET A 926 -13.32 20.46 11.37
N VAL A 927 -12.80 20.02 12.51
CA VAL A 927 -13.59 19.70 13.70
C VAL A 927 -13.91 20.95 14.52
N ARG A 928 -12.94 21.84 14.69
CA ARG A 928 -12.99 23.02 15.57
C ARG A 928 -13.07 24.34 14.79
N TRP A 929 -13.53 24.31 13.53
CA TRP A 929 -13.67 25.50 12.68
C TRP A 929 -14.50 26.65 13.30
N ASP A 930 -15.41 26.32 14.21
CA ASP A 930 -16.31 27.23 14.91
C ASP A 930 -15.66 27.89 16.15
N ILE A 931 -14.54 27.34 16.64
CA ILE A 931 -13.83 27.79 17.85
C ILE A 931 -12.48 28.43 17.50
N ILE A 932 -11.82 27.93 16.45
CA ILE A 932 -10.50 28.41 16.04
C ILE A 932 -10.65 29.78 15.37
N GLU A 933 -9.96 30.77 15.94
CA GLU A 933 -9.90 32.12 15.37
C GLU A 933 -8.84 32.19 14.26
N PRO A 934 -9.12 32.88 13.14
CA PRO A 934 -8.13 33.14 12.10
C PRO A 934 -7.01 34.02 12.64
N THR A 935 -5.83 33.93 12.04
CA THR A 935 -4.71 34.81 12.36
C THR A 935 -4.96 36.24 11.91
N GLN A 936 -5.60 36.41 10.74
CA GLN A 936 -6.03 37.70 10.19
C GLN A 936 -7.40 37.57 9.53
N GLY A 937 -8.27 38.56 9.74
CA GLY A 937 -9.58 38.67 9.10
C GLY A 937 -10.77 38.12 9.91
N ARG A 938 -11.87 37.82 9.19
CA ARG A 938 -13.14 37.38 9.79
C ARG A 938 -13.14 35.88 10.14
N ARG A 939 -13.98 35.50 11.11
CA ARG A 939 -14.22 34.08 11.47
C ARG A 939 -14.67 33.25 10.26
N TYR A 940 -14.24 31.98 10.25
CA TYR A 940 -14.57 31.01 9.22
C TYR A 940 -16.08 30.72 9.16
N SER A 941 -16.62 30.63 7.96
CA SER A 941 -18.02 30.31 7.64
C SER A 941 -18.33 28.81 7.63
N GLY A 942 -17.29 27.97 7.54
CA GLY A 942 -17.41 26.52 7.53
C GLY A 942 -16.06 25.80 7.60
N PRO A 943 -16.10 24.47 7.78
CA PRO A 943 -14.89 23.65 7.84
C PRO A 943 -14.07 23.69 6.55
N LEU A 944 -14.69 23.83 5.37
CA LEU A 944 -13.91 23.86 4.14
C LEU A 944 -13.08 25.15 4.03
N GLU A 945 -13.63 26.30 4.46
CA GLU A 945 -12.90 27.58 4.49
C GLU A 945 -11.74 27.53 5.50
N SER A 946 -11.95 26.98 6.69
CA SER A 946 -10.89 26.85 7.71
C SER A 946 -9.76 25.91 7.27
N ILE A 947 -10.10 24.79 6.63
CA ILE A 947 -9.12 23.84 6.10
C ILE A 947 -8.27 24.51 5.01
N LEU A 948 -8.90 25.18 4.05
CA LEU A 948 -8.21 25.83 2.93
C LEU A 948 -7.41 27.05 3.36
N ALA A 949 -7.80 27.75 4.42
CA ALA A 949 -7.03 28.84 5.00
C ALA A 949 -5.75 28.33 5.67
N ARG A 950 -5.90 27.39 6.62
CA ARG A 950 -4.81 26.94 7.50
C ARG A 950 -3.89 25.90 6.88
N ASN A 951 -4.34 25.20 5.84
CA ASN A 951 -3.58 24.13 5.20
C ASN A 951 -3.46 24.40 3.70
N PRO A 952 -2.55 25.30 3.28
CA PRO A 952 -2.49 25.73 1.90
C PRO A 952 -2.21 24.57 0.95
N GLU A 953 -1.53 23.49 1.35
CA GLU A 953 -1.18 22.37 0.47
C GLU A 953 -2.28 21.30 0.31
N VAL A 954 -3.39 21.41 1.04
CA VAL A 954 -4.44 20.37 1.04
C VAL A 954 -5.13 20.25 -0.32
N SER A 955 -5.20 19.03 -0.84
CA SER A 955 -6.02 18.69 -2.00
C SER A 955 -7.37 18.14 -1.53
N VAL A 956 -8.47 18.81 -1.89
CA VAL A 956 -9.83 18.36 -1.57
C VAL A 956 -10.54 17.92 -2.84
N SER A 957 -10.99 16.66 -2.89
CA SER A 957 -11.67 16.10 -4.05
C SER A 957 -12.94 15.32 -3.67
N GLN A 958 -13.81 15.11 -4.65
CA GLN A 958 -14.99 14.29 -4.58
C GLN A 958 -14.67 12.91 -5.12
N ILE A 959 -14.85 11.86 -4.31
CA ILE A 959 -14.81 10.48 -4.80
C ILE A 959 -16.23 10.03 -5.07
N ASP A 960 -16.47 9.60 -6.30
CA ASP A 960 -17.65 8.82 -6.65
C ASP A 960 -17.19 7.45 -7.17
N ALA A 961 -17.66 6.39 -6.53
CA ALA A 961 -17.30 5.03 -6.89
C ALA A 961 -18.55 4.16 -6.99
N THR A 962 -18.59 3.32 -8.01
CA THR A 962 -19.61 2.31 -8.20
C THR A 962 -18.96 0.93 -8.13
N SER A 963 -19.58 0.01 -7.40
CA SER A 963 -19.17 -1.39 -7.43
C SER A 963 -20.37 -2.29 -7.67
N SER A 964 -20.16 -3.31 -8.51
CA SER A 964 -21.12 -4.36 -8.80
C SER A 964 -20.52 -5.68 -8.36
N THR A 965 -21.12 -6.30 -7.36
CA THR A 965 -20.73 -7.61 -6.84
C THR A 965 -21.75 -8.64 -7.26
N ARG A 966 -21.30 -9.75 -7.84
CA ARG A 966 -22.11 -10.94 -8.06
C ARG A 966 -21.46 -12.11 -7.34
N ASN A 967 -22.26 -12.86 -6.59
CA ASN A 967 -21.81 -13.86 -5.65
C ASN A 967 -22.62 -15.14 -5.84
N VAL A 968 -21.91 -16.27 -5.81
CA VAL A 968 -22.49 -17.62 -5.80
C VAL A 968 -21.88 -18.37 -4.63
N ALA A 969 -22.71 -18.89 -3.74
CA ALA A 969 -22.27 -19.68 -2.60
C ALA A 969 -23.02 -21.02 -2.53
N ALA A 970 -22.30 -22.08 -2.23
CA ALA A 970 -22.85 -23.38 -1.90
C ALA A 970 -22.56 -23.67 -0.42
N ARG A 971 -23.54 -24.17 0.31
CA ARG A 971 -23.44 -24.47 1.74
C ARG A 971 -24.03 -25.84 2.05
N VAL A 972 -23.31 -26.61 2.84
CA VAL A 972 -23.73 -27.90 3.39
C VAL A 972 -23.81 -27.76 4.90
N ALA A 973 -25.00 -27.84 5.48
CA ALA A 973 -25.23 -27.68 6.90
C ALA A 973 -25.76 -28.98 7.52
N LEU A 974 -25.32 -29.27 8.74
CA LEU A 974 -25.92 -30.28 9.60
C LEU A 974 -26.62 -29.55 10.73
N ARG A 975 -27.91 -29.82 10.92
CA ARG A 975 -28.71 -29.30 12.02
C ARG A 975 -28.77 -30.39 13.09
N ALA A 976 -28.10 -30.11 14.20
CA ALA A 976 -28.06 -30.95 15.39
C ALA A 976 -29.39 -30.84 16.17
N PRO A 977 -29.68 -31.75 17.12
CA PRO A 977 -31.02 -31.94 17.67
C PRO A 977 -31.64 -30.65 18.22
N ALA A 978 -32.81 -30.28 17.68
CA ALA A 978 -33.59 -29.16 18.19
C ALA A 978 -34.22 -29.54 19.53
N ALA A 979 -33.74 -29.00 20.66
CA ALA A 979 -34.37 -29.25 21.96
C ALA A 979 -35.67 -28.43 22.07
N ARG A 980 -36.80 -29.11 22.32
CA ARG A 980 -38.13 -28.50 22.49
C ARG A 980 -38.43 -28.27 23.97
N PHE A 981 -38.80 -27.05 24.35
CA PHE A 981 -39.15 -26.72 25.73
C PHE A 981 -40.67 -26.43 25.83
N LYS A 982 -41.40 -27.29 26.57
CA LYS A 982 -42.86 -27.37 26.84
C LYS A 982 -43.78 -27.84 25.70
N ASP A 983 -44.61 -28.83 26.05
CA ASP A 983 -45.89 -29.19 25.40
C ASP A 983 -47.04 -28.64 26.26
N GLY A 984 -47.56 -27.47 25.90
CA GLY A 984 -48.86 -27.01 26.36
C GLY A 984 -49.85 -27.16 25.21
N SER A 985 -51.13 -27.36 25.50
CA SER A 985 -52.25 -27.54 24.55
C SER A 985 -52.46 -26.41 23.52
N SER A 986 -51.60 -25.40 23.49
CA SER A 986 -51.54 -24.37 22.44
C SER A 986 -50.29 -24.60 21.57
N GLY A 987 -50.45 -24.76 20.25
CA GLY A 987 -49.43 -25.21 19.29
C GLY A 987 -48.16 -24.36 19.07
N ALA A 988 -47.70 -23.57 20.06
CA ALA A 988 -46.44 -22.82 20.03
C ALA A 988 -45.39 -23.50 20.91
N SER A 989 -44.20 -23.79 20.34
CA SER A 989 -43.10 -24.46 21.04
C SER A 989 -41.80 -23.64 20.99
N GLN A 990 -40.89 -23.83 21.95
CA GLN A 990 -39.57 -23.19 21.93
C GLN A 990 -38.53 -24.15 21.38
N THR A 991 -37.65 -23.72 20.48
CA THR A 991 -36.60 -24.56 19.91
C THR A 991 -35.20 -23.95 20.05
N LEU A 992 -34.20 -24.80 20.32
CA LEU A 992 -32.78 -24.44 20.29
C LEU A 992 -32.04 -25.39 19.34
N THR A 993 -31.41 -24.87 18.30
CA THR A 993 -30.74 -25.66 17.24
C THR A 993 -29.30 -25.19 17.05
N LEU A 994 -28.37 -26.13 17.04
CA LEU A 994 -26.99 -25.91 16.61
C LEU A 994 -26.82 -26.38 15.17
N GLU A 995 -26.27 -25.52 14.31
CA GLU A 995 -26.11 -25.75 12.88
C GLU A 995 -24.65 -25.51 12.47
N PRO A 996 -23.76 -26.50 12.63
CA PRO A 996 -22.47 -26.52 11.94
C PRO A 996 -22.67 -26.65 10.42
N SER A 997 -21.85 -25.95 9.64
CA SER A 997 -21.90 -26.05 8.18
C SER A 997 -20.55 -25.81 7.52
N LEU A 998 -20.36 -26.39 6.34
CA LEU A 998 -19.30 -26.05 5.40
C LEU A 998 -19.87 -25.13 4.32
N TYR A 999 -19.08 -24.17 3.85
CA TYR A 999 -19.46 -23.34 2.70
C TYR A 999 -18.31 -23.21 1.72
N ALA A 1000 -18.66 -23.00 0.46
CA ALA A 1000 -17.79 -22.54 -0.61
C ALA A 1000 -18.48 -21.36 -1.29
N GLU A 1001 -17.77 -20.26 -1.50
CA GLU A 1001 -18.28 -19.01 -2.04
C GLU A 1001 -17.35 -18.49 -3.13
N ALA A 1002 -17.94 -17.97 -4.20
CA ALA A 1002 -17.26 -17.37 -5.31
C ALA A 1002 -17.88 -16.01 -5.64
N ASP A 1003 -17.05 -14.98 -5.66
CA ASP A 1003 -17.42 -13.59 -5.87
C ASP A 1003 -16.73 -13.03 -7.11
N ARG A 1004 -17.48 -12.22 -7.87
CA ARG A 1004 -16.92 -11.32 -8.87
C ARG A 1004 -17.34 -9.89 -8.56
N ILE A 1005 -16.35 -9.02 -8.42
CA ILE A 1005 -16.53 -7.61 -8.05
C ILE A 1005 -15.95 -6.76 -9.16
N LYS A 1006 -16.79 -5.96 -9.80
CA LYS A 1006 -16.37 -4.91 -10.74
C LYS A 1006 -16.47 -3.56 -10.05
N GLU A 1007 -15.38 -2.81 -10.02
CA GLU A 1007 -15.30 -1.49 -9.39
C GLU A 1007 -14.96 -0.45 -10.45
N GLN A 1008 -15.62 0.70 -10.38
CA GLN A 1008 -15.28 1.90 -11.11
C GLN A 1008 -15.20 3.06 -10.12
N ARG A 1009 -14.16 3.89 -10.24
CA ARG A 1009 -13.93 5.05 -9.38
C ARG A 1009 -13.54 6.25 -10.22
N THR A 1010 -14.17 7.37 -9.91
CA THR A 1010 -13.83 8.69 -10.44
C THR A 1010 -13.61 9.63 -9.28
N GLU A 1011 -12.51 10.38 -9.32
CA GLU A 1011 -12.30 11.52 -8.42
C GLU A 1011 -12.39 12.81 -9.23
N THR A 1012 -13.20 13.75 -8.75
CA THR A 1012 -13.38 15.06 -9.39
C THR A 1012 -13.00 16.17 -8.43
N GLY A 1013 -12.42 17.25 -8.96
CA GLY A 1013 -11.86 18.34 -8.16
C GLY A 1013 -10.56 17.97 -7.44
N GLY A 1014 -9.95 18.96 -6.79
CA GLY A 1014 -8.67 18.84 -6.13
C GLY A 1014 -7.48 18.91 -7.09
N PHE A 1015 -6.27 18.94 -6.53
CA PHE A 1015 -5.03 18.92 -7.32
C PHE A 1015 -4.70 17.52 -7.85
N ILE A 1016 -5.32 16.46 -7.28
CA ILE A 1016 -5.36 15.12 -7.87
C ILE A 1016 -6.78 14.73 -8.23
N SER A 1017 -6.94 14.22 -9.45
CA SER A 1017 -8.17 13.57 -9.90
C SER A 1017 -7.86 12.19 -10.47
N VAL A 1018 -8.78 11.25 -10.31
CA VAL A 1018 -8.70 9.89 -10.83
C VAL A 1018 -9.72 9.78 -11.95
N VAL A 1019 -9.26 9.47 -13.15
CA VAL A 1019 -10.09 9.47 -14.35
C VAL A 1019 -10.38 8.03 -14.75
N GLY A 1020 -11.51 7.51 -14.27
CA GLY A 1020 -12.03 6.21 -14.68
C GLY A 1020 -11.18 5.03 -14.23
N ALA A 1021 -10.76 5.00 -12.96
CA ALA A 1021 -10.12 3.81 -12.39
C ALA A 1021 -11.10 2.62 -12.44
N LYS A 1022 -10.60 1.46 -12.86
CA LYS A 1022 -11.37 0.24 -13.07
C LYS A 1022 -10.68 -0.92 -12.40
N ALA A 1023 -11.45 -1.78 -11.73
CA ALA A 1023 -10.96 -3.05 -11.23
C ALA A 1023 -11.95 -4.19 -11.46
N ASP A 1024 -11.43 -5.38 -11.72
CA ASP A 1024 -12.20 -6.63 -11.73
C ASP A 1024 -11.52 -7.64 -10.79
N THR A 1025 -12.25 -8.10 -9.79
CA THR A 1025 -11.78 -9.00 -8.75
C THR A 1025 -12.58 -10.30 -8.80
N ALA A 1026 -11.89 -11.43 -8.85
CA ALA A 1026 -12.46 -12.74 -8.58
C ALA A 1026 -11.95 -13.26 -7.24
N GLN A 1027 -12.86 -13.60 -6.34
CA GLN A 1027 -12.55 -14.10 -5.01
C GLN A 1027 -13.26 -15.43 -4.75
N GLN A 1028 -12.57 -16.35 -4.09
CA GLN A 1028 -13.08 -17.65 -3.70
C GLN A 1028 -12.77 -17.88 -2.23
N ARG A 1029 -13.75 -18.40 -1.47
CA ARG A 1029 -13.62 -18.71 -0.05
C ARG A 1029 -14.21 -20.09 0.20
N ALA A 1030 -13.61 -20.83 1.12
CA ALA A 1030 -14.24 -22.00 1.69
C ALA A 1030 -13.98 -22.02 3.19
N GLY A 1031 -14.98 -22.42 3.97
CA GLY A 1031 -14.88 -22.34 5.42
C GLY A 1031 -15.91 -23.16 6.16
N VAL A 1032 -15.83 -23.06 7.48
CA VAL A 1032 -16.76 -23.65 8.44
C VAL A 1032 -17.56 -22.54 9.10
N THR A 1033 -18.83 -22.78 9.39
CA THR A 1033 -19.63 -21.94 10.27
C THR A 1033 -20.31 -22.78 11.34
N ALA A 1034 -20.60 -22.17 12.48
CA ALA A 1034 -21.42 -22.72 13.54
C ALA A 1034 -22.47 -21.68 13.91
N ASN A 1035 -23.73 -22.00 13.68
CA ASN A 1035 -24.87 -21.14 14.00
C ASN A 1035 -25.67 -21.74 15.16
N LEU A 1036 -25.95 -20.94 16.18
CA LEU A 1036 -26.91 -21.25 17.23
C LEU A 1036 -28.20 -20.49 16.94
N ASN A 1037 -29.28 -21.22 16.68
CA ASN A 1037 -30.60 -20.67 16.38
C ASN A 1037 -31.53 -20.95 17.57
N PHE A 1038 -32.10 -19.91 18.18
CA PHE A 1038 -33.07 -20.03 19.27
C PHE A 1038 -34.40 -19.41 18.86
N ALA A 1039 -35.48 -20.19 18.78
CA ALA A 1039 -36.82 -19.69 18.46
C ALA A 1039 -37.74 -19.77 19.69
N PRO A 1040 -38.16 -18.63 20.28
CA PRO A 1040 -39.06 -18.60 21.43
C PRO A 1040 -40.53 -18.90 21.07
N ILE A 1041 -40.90 -18.77 19.80
CA ILE A 1041 -42.21 -19.18 19.27
C ILE A 1041 -41.92 -19.90 17.96
N ALA A 1042 -42.13 -21.21 17.94
CA ALA A 1042 -42.05 -22.05 16.76
C ALA A 1042 -43.41 -22.73 16.50
N SER A 1043 -44.00 -22.47 15.34
CA SER A 1043 -45.15 -23.21 14.82
C SER A 1043 -44.65 -24.47 14.13
N SER A 1044 -44.97 -25.64 14.68
CA SER A 1044 -44.83 -26.92 13.99
C SER A 1044 -46.20 -27.41 13.54
N ALA A 1045 -46.34 -27.80 12.28
CA ALA A 1045 -47.39 -28.74 11.91
C ALA A 1045 -47.06 -30.11 12.53
N THR A 1046 -47.90 -30.55 13.48
CA THR A 1046 -47.96 -31.88 14.14
C THR A 1046 -46.80 -32.35 15.06
N PRO A 1047 -47.12 -33.04 16.18
CA PRO A 1047 -46.13 -33.63 17.10
C PRO A 1047 -45.44 -34.85 16.48
N ALA A 1048 -44.10 -34.85 16.46
CA ALA A 1048 -43.29 -35.98 16.01
C ALA A 1048 -43.28 -37.07 17.11
N LYS A 1049 -44.17 -38.05 16.99
CA LYS A 1049 -44.05 -39.32 17.73
C LYS A 1049 -42.92 -40.17 17.13
N LYS A 1050 -42.36 -41.07 17.93
CA LYS A 1050 -41.48 -42.15 17.45
C LYS A 1050 -42.25 -42.97 16.39
N ASP A 1051 -41.64 -43.24 15.24
CA ASP A 1051 -42.23 -43.90 14.04
C ASP A 1051 -43.18 -43.06 13.17
N ALA A 1052 -43.23 -41.74 13.33
CA ALA A 1052 -44.00 -40.88 12.43
C ALA A 1052 -43.24 -40.62 11.11
N ASP A 1053 -43.88 -40.94 9.97
CA ASP A 1053 -43.44 -40.61 8.60
C ASP A 1053 -43.45 -39.09 8.31
N TYR A 1054 -43.20 -38.20 9.28
CA TYR A 1054 -43.31 -36.74 9.09
C TYR A 1054 -42.08 -35.99 9.65
N GLY A 1055 -41.35 -35.29 8.78
CA GLY A 1055 -40.25 -34.39 9.15
C GLY A 1055 -40.74 -33.00 9.56
N VAL A 1056 -40.25 -32.52 10.70
CA VAL A 1056 -40.66 -31.25 11.30
C VAL A 1056 -39.81 -30.10 10.75
N GLN A 1057 -40.41 -29.20 9.97
CA GLN A 1057 -39.86 -27.87 9.75
C GLN A 1057 -40.68 -26.86 10.56
N GLY A 1058 -40.25 -26.63 11.81
CA GLY A 1058 -40.86 -25.61 12.68
C GLY A 1058 -40.45 -24.20 12.25
N GLN A 1059 -41.43 -23.33 12.04
CA GLN A 1059 -41.23 -21.91 11.73
C GLN A 1059 -41.19 -21.11 13.03
N GLY A 1060 -40.13 -20.35 13.31
CA GLY A 1060 -40.13 -19.49 14.49
C GLY A 1060 -39.33 -18.19 14.37
N LEU A 1061 -39.76 -17.18 15.12
CA LEU A 1061 -39.11 -15.87 15.22
C LEU A 1061 -37.80 -15.99 16.02
N GLY A 1062 -36.75 -16.53 15.40
CA GLY A 1062 -35.53 -16.92 16.10
C GLY A 1062 -34.43 -15.86 16.20
N LEU A 1063 -33.71 -15.89 17.32
CA LEU A 1063 -32.40 -15.25 17.48
C LEU A 1063 -31.33 -16.20 16.92
N GLN A 1064 -30.48 -15.69 16.03
CA GLN A 1064 -29.34 -16.43 15.47
C GLN A 1064 -28.02 -15.82 15.94
N LEU A 1065 -27.15 -16.63 16.52
CA LEU A 1065 -25.76 -16.29 16.83
C LEU A 1065 -24.86 -17.18 15.97
N GLY A 1066 -24.10 -16.57 15.06
CA GLY A 1066 -23.25 -17.29 14.12
C GLY A 1066 -21.77 -16.94 14.29
N MET A 1067 -20.91 -17.94 14.20
CA MET A 1067 -19.47 -17.78 14.04
C MET A 1067 -19.02 -18.48 12.75
N SER A 1068 -18.18 -17.83 11.97
CA SER A 1068 -17.63 -18.38 10.72
C SER A 1068 -16.12 -18.25 10.70
N ARG A 1069 -15.44 -19.24 10.13
CA ARG A 1069 -14.00 -19.22 9.91
C ARG A 1069 -13.68 -19.71 8.51
N ASP A 1070 -13.01 -18.87 7.73
CA ASP A 1070 -12.45 -19.27 6.45
C ASP A 1070 -11.29 -20.25 6.67
N LEU A 1071 -11.28 -21.34 5.89
CA LEU A 1071 -10.22 -22.33 5.86
C LEU A 1071 -9.34 -22.18 4.62
N ALA A 1072 -9.94 -21.75 3.50
CA ALA A 1072 -9.25 -21.45 2.27
C ALA A 1072 -9.77 -20.13 1.67
N TRP A 1073 -8.85 -19.36 1.10
CA TRP A 1073 -9.16 -18.10 0.45
C TRP A 1073 -8.24 -17.91 -0.75
N ALA A 1074 -8.81 -17.54 -1.88
CA ALA A 1074 -8.07 -17.15 -3.08
C ALA A 1074 -8.67 -15.89 -3.67
N LEU A 1075 -7.85 -14.85 -3.84
CA LEU A 1075 -8.23 -13.61 -4.48
C LEU A 1075 -7.32 -13.34 -5.67
N GLU A 1076 -7.93 -12.97 -6.80
CA GLU A 1076 -7.25 -12.44 -7.97
C GLU A 1076 -7.91 -11.12 -8.36
N LYS A 1077 -7.12 -10.06 -8.49
CA LYS A 1077 -7.59 -8.73 -8.89
C LYS A 1077 -6.71 -8.15 -9.99
N ASN A 1078 -7.33 -7.57 -11.00
CA ASN A 1078 -6.69 -6.71 -12.00
C ASN A 1078 -7.27 -5.32 -11.86
N GLU A 1079 -6.43 -4.30 -11.81
CA GLU A 1079 -6.83 -2.91 -11.64
C GLU A 1079 -5.95 -1.98 -12.47
N ILE A 1080 -6.58 -0.97 -13.07
CA ILE A 1080 -5.91 0.19 -13.64
C ILE A 1080 -6.45 1.43 -12.93
N SER A 1081 -5.54 2.30 -12.50
CA SER A 1081 -5.85 3.56 -11.86
C SER A 1081 -5.16 4.70 -12.59
N PRO A 1082 -5.79 5.29 -13.62
CA PRO A 1082 -5.31 6.52 -14.25
C PRO A 1082 -5.62 7.71 -13.34
N PHE A 1083 -4.61 8.53 -13.06
CA PHE A 1083 -4.76 9.73 -12.24
C PHE A 1083 -3.99 10.91 -12.81
N LEU A 1084 -4.39 12.11 -12.42
CA LEU A 1084 -3.77 13.37 -12.78
C LEU A 1084 -3.19 14.00 -11.52
N ILE A 1085 -1.95 14.47 -11.56
CA ILE A 1085 -1.32 15.24 -10.48
C ILE A 1085 -0.97 16.62 -11.02
N GLY A 1086 -1.70 17.65 -10.63
CA GLY A 1086 -1.50 19.00 -11.17
C GLY A 1086 -1.59 19.03 -12.71
N ASP A 1087 -2.58 18.34 -13.26
CA ASP A 1087 -2.82 18.08 -14.70
C ASP A 1087 -1.80 17.19 -15.42
N LYS A 1088 -0.86 16.58 -14.71
CA LYS A 1088 0.09 15.64 -15.31
C LYS A 1088 -0.46 14.23 -15.21
N GLN A 1089 -0.62 13.55 -16.34
CA GLN A 1089 -1.10 12.18 -16.35
C GLN A 1089 -0.06 11.20 -15.81
N ASP A 1090 -0.53 10.35 -14.91
CA ASP A 1090 0.17 9.16 -14.44
C ASP A 1090 -0.85 8.01 -14.26
N ALA A 1091 -0.38 6.77 -14.14
CA ALA A 1091 -1.27 5.63 -13.96
C ALA A 1091 -0.56 4.48 -13.26
N ASP A 1092 -1.29 3.80 -12.38
CA ASP A 1092 -0.84 2.56 -11.77
C ASP A 1092 -1.64 1.38 -12.35
N LEU A 1093 -0.94 0.27 -12.54
CA LEU A 1093 -1.48 -1.01 -12.97
C LEU A 1093 -1.15 -2.06 -11.91
N ASP A 1094 -2.20 -2.60 -11.29
CA ASP A 1094 -2.10 -3.46 -10.12
C ASP A 1094 -2.56 -4.88 -10.44
N ARG A 1095 -1.74 -5.87 -10.04
CA ARG A 1095 -2.05 -7.31 -10.13
C ARG A 1095 -1.94 -7.95 -8.77
N HIS A 1096 -3.08 -8.46 -8.27
CA HIS A 1096 -3.12 -9.17 -6.99
C HIS A 1096 -3.17 -10.69 -7.20
N TYR A 1097 -2.32 -11.38 -6.44
CA TYR A 1097 -2.22 -12.83 -6.35
C TYR A 1097 -2.71 -13.33 -5.00
N SER A 1098 -3.23 -14.56 -5.02
CA SER A 1098 -3.69 -15.27 -3.84
C SER A 1098 -2.59 -16.04 -3.12
N THR A 1099 -1.51 -16.41 -3.82
CA THR A 1099 -0.47 -17.28 -3.26
C THR A 1099 0.92 -16.68 -3.42
N PRO A 1100 1.83 -16.93 -2.46
CA PRO A 1100 3.22 -16.50 -2.56
C PRO A 1100 3.94 -17.14 -3.76
N ARG A 1101 3.55 -18.37 -4.14
CA ARG A 1101 4.15 -19.10 -5.25
C ARG A 1101 3.92 -18.41 -6.58
N ASP A 1102 2.71 -17.89 -6.79
CA ASP A 1102 2.35 -17.18 -8.03
C ASP A 1102 3.14 -15.87 -8.14
N MET A 1103 3.27 -15.11 -7.04
CA MET A 1103 4.10 -13.90 -6.99
C MET A 1103 5.59 -14.20 -7.22
N GLN A 1104 6.12 -15.27 -6.61
CA GLN A 1104 7.52 -15.68 -6.78
C GLN A 1104 7.83 -16.08 -8.23
N ALA A 1105 6.88 -16.69 -8.94
CA ALA A 1105 7.05 -17.01 -10.35
C ALA A 1105 7.22 -15.72 -11.19
N GLU A 1106 6.40 -14.70 -10.96
CA GLU A 1106 6.54 -13.41 -11.66
C GLU A 1106 7.84 -12.67 -11.29
N ILE A 1107 8.25 -12.72 -10.01
CA ILE A 1107 9.54 -12.15 -9.58
C ILE A 1107 10.69 -12.87 -10.28
N THR A 1108 10.66 -14.21 -10.36
CA THR A 1108 11.73 -15.00 -10.98
C THR A 1108 11.84 -14.71 -12.48
N ALA A 1109 10.71 -14.64 -13.19
CA ALA A 1109 10.69 -14.40 -14.64
C ALA A 1109 11.11 -12.98 -15.04
N ASN A 1110 10.96 -12.00 -14.15
CA ASN A 1110 11.27 -10.59 -14.40
C ASN A 1110 12.30 -10.02 -13.42
N ARG A 1111 13.17 -10.87 -12.85
CA ARG A 1111 14.08 -10.52 -11.75
C ARG A 1111 14.94 -9.31 -12.06
N ASP A 1112 15.54 -9.27 -13.24
CA ASP A 1112 16.45 -8.20 -13.67
C ASP A 1112 15.76 -6.83 -13.68
N LEU A 1113 14.49 -6.78 -14.07
CA LEU A 1113 13.69 -5.54 -14.07
C LEU A 1113 13.40 -5.05 -12.64
N TRP A 1114 13.17 -5.97 -11.70
CA TRP A 1114 13.00 -5.64 -10.29
C TRP A 1114 14.31 -5.17 -9.65
N LEU A 1115 15.46 -5.75 -10.03
CA LEU A 1115 16.78 -5.29 -9.58
C LEU A 1115 17.09 -3.89 -10.10
N LEU A 1116 16.91 -3.64 -11.40
CA LEU A 1116 17.06 -2.31 -11.99
C LEU A 1116 16.17 -1.28 -11.28
N ARG A 1117 14.90 -1.65 -11.02
CA ARG A 1117 13.98 -0.80 -10.27
C ARG A 1117 14.48 -0.49 -8.86
N CYS A 1118 15.05 -1.45 -8.15
CA CYS A 1118 15.62 -1.21 -6.82
C CYS A 1118 16.83 -0.27 -6.89
N ILE A 1119 17.70 -0.45 -7.88
CA ILE A 1119 18.88 0.41 -8.09
C ILE A 1119 18.47 1.87 -8.29
N GLU A 1120 17.37 2.13 -9.02
CA GLU A 1120 16.83 3.50 -9.17
C GLU A 1120 16.48 4.17 -7.83
N THR A 1121 16.11 3.38 -6.81
CA THR A 1121 15.70 3.89 -5.49
C THR A 1121 16.87 4.07 -4.51
N LEU A 1122 18.00 3.40 -4.78
CA LEU A 1122 19.22 3.50 -3.98
C LEU A 1122 19.92 4.84 -4.18
N GLU A 1123 20.77 5.19 -3.22
CA GLU A 1123 21.60 6.40 -3.28
C GLU A 1123 22.62 6.27 -4.42
N PRO A 1124 22.85 7.35 -5.20
CA PRO A 1124 23.91 7.38 -6.19
C PRO A 1124 25.28 7.38 -5.52
N ASP A 1125 26.31 6.99 -6.28
CA ASP A 1125 27.69 7.18 -5.87
C ASP A 1125 28.13 8.65 -5.98
N GLU A 1126 29.40 8.93 -5.66
CA GLU A 1126 30.01 10.27 -5.73
C GLU A 1126 29.97 10.88 -7.15
N THR A 1127 29.84 10.04 -8.19
CA THR A 1127 29.74 10.48 -9.59
C THR A 1127 28.28 10.71 -10.04
N GLY A 1128 27.31 10.48 -9.16
CA GLY A 1128 25.89 10.54 -9.48
C GLY A 1128 25.34 9.27 -10.13
N ASN A 1129 26.17 8.23 -10.33
CA ASN A 1129 25.75 6.98 -10.94
C ASN A 1129 25.13 6.05 -9.90
N LYS A 1130 23.93 5.53 -10.21
CA LYS A 1130 23.24 4.55 -9.34
C LYS A 1130 23.60 3.11 -9.68
N ASN A 1131 23.92 2.81 -10.93
CA ASN A 1131 24.16 1.45 -11.41
C ASN A 1131 25.63 1.02 -11.18
N THR A 1132 26.00 0.91 -9.91
CA THR A 1132 27.33 0.48 -9.46
C THR A 1132 27.33 -0.99 -9.03
N PRO A 1133 28.49 -1.67 -8.99
CA PRO A 1133 28.60 -3.05 -8.51
C PRO A 1133 28.02 -3.26 -7.11
N ASP A 1134 28.19 -2.28 -6.22
CA ASP A 1134 27.69 -2.36 -4.85
C ASP A 1134 26.18 -2.16 -4.76
N ASN A 1135 25.62 -1.23 -5.54
CA ASN A 1135 24.17 -1.06 -5.59
C ASN A 1135 23.47 -2.26 -6.26
N ARG A 1136 24.10 -2.90 -7.25
CA ARG A 1136 23.62 -4.17 -7.83
C ARG A 1136 23.54 -5.27 -6.77
N LEU A 1137 24.60 -5.44 -5.97
CA LEU A 1137 24.62 -6.39 -4.87
C LEU A 1137 23.54 -6.08 -3.82
N ARG A 1138 23.46 -4.83 -3.36
CA ARG A 1138 22.45 -4.41 -2.37
C ARG A 1138 21.04 -4.68 -2.86
N ALA A 1139 20.73 -4.33 -4.12
CA ALA A 1139 19.43 -4.61 -4.73
C ALA A 1139 19.10 -6.12 -4.73
N ALA A 1140 20.08 -6.97 -5.08
CA ALA A 1140 19.90 -8.42 -5.07
C ALA A 1140 19.69 -8.98 -3.65
N MET A 1141 20.44 -8.48 -2.66
CA MET A 1141 20.25 -8.85 -1.26
C MET A 1141 18.87 -8.43 -0.73
N HIS A 1142 18.40 -7.23 -1.07
CA HIS A 1142 17.07 -6.76 -0.69
C HIS A 1142 15.96 -7.61 -1.31
N LEU A 1143 16.11 -8.01 -2.58
CA LEU A 1143 15.13 -8.86 -3.26
C LEU A 1143 15.05 -10.25 -2.63
N ASP A 1144 16.19 -10.86 -2.34
CA ASP A 1144 16.22 -12.17 -1.67
C ASP A 1144 15.64 -12.11 -0.25
N ALA A 1145 15.93 -11.03 0.50
CA ALA A 1145 15.35 -10.81 1.83
C ALA A 1145 13.83 -10.67 1.77
N PHE A 1146 13.32 -10.00 0.73
CA PHE A 1146 11.90 -9.90 0.45
C PHE A 1146 11.27 -11.27 0.11
N GLU A 1147 11.91 -12.05 -0.77
CA GLU A 1147 11.46 -13.42 -1.10
C GLU A 1147 11.44 -14.35 0.12
N ALA A 1148 12.45 -14.25 0.99
CA ALA A 1148 12.50 -14.98 2.25
C ALA A 1148 11.39 -14.54 3.22
N THR A 1149 11.06 -13.26 3.24
CA THR A 1149 9.96 -12.71 4.05
C THR A 1149 8.61 -13.19 3.54
N ILE A 1150 8.39 -13.23 2.22
CA ILE A 1150 7.19 -13.82 1.60
C ILE A 1150 7.00 -15.28 2.03
N LYS A 1151 8.07 -16.10 2.01
CA LYS A 1151 8.04 -17.52 2.41
C LYS A 1151 7.72 -17.71 3.90
N ARG A 1152 8.05 -16.72 4.74
CA ARG A 1152 7.76 -16.73 6.18
C ARG A 1152 6.31 -16.32 6.44
N LEU A 1153 5.89 -15.19 5.85
CA LEU A 1153 4.53 -14.66 5.98
C LEU A 1153 3.46 -15.64 5.51
N SER A 1154 3.76 -16.48 4.50
CA SER A 1154 2.82 -17.52 4.05
C SER A 1154 2.58 -18.63 5.07
N LYS A 1155 3.51 -18.85 6.01
CA LYS A 1155 3.35 -19.79 7.13
C LYS A 1155 2.62 -19.12 8.30
N ASP A 1156 2.93 -17.85 8.55
CA ASP A 1156 2.49 -17.14 9.76
C ASP A 1156 1.09 -16.51 9.59
N SER A 1157 0.71 -16.10 8.38
CA SER A 1157 -0.49 -15.29 8.13
C SER A 1157 -1.30 -15.79 6.92
N LYS A 1158 -2.55 -16.18 7.18
CA LYS A 1158 -3.49 -16.68 6.16
C LYS A 1158 -4.25 -15.59 5.40
N TYR A 1159 -4.05 -14.31 5.75
CA TYR A 1159 -4.79 -13.17 5.20
C TYR A 1159 -3.90 -12.22 4.39
N CYS A 1160 -2.76 -12.72 3.91
CA CYS A 1160 -1.86 -11.98 3.03
C CYS A 1160 -2.46 -11.80 1.63
N GLN A 1161 -2.36 -10.59 1.10
CA GLN A 1161 -2.58 -10.25 -0.30
C GLN A 1161 -1.25 -9.92 -0.94
N TYR A 1162 -0.94 -10.54 -2.07
CA TYR A 1162 0.31 -10.36 -2.78
C TYR A 1162 0.05 -9.44 -3.98
N ASN A 1163 0.57 -8.23 -3.99
CA ASN A 1163 0.36 -7.24 -5.05
C ASN A 1163 1.64 -6.98 -5.83
N VAL A 1164 1.53 -6.96 -7.15
CA VAL A 1164 2.57 -6.55 -8.09
C VAL A 1164 2.06 -5.31 -8.81
N ASN A 1165 2.76 -4.19 -8.62
CA ASN A 1165 2.37 -2.89 -9.15
C ASN A 1165 3.37 -2.43 -10.22
N TYR A 1166 2.81 -1.94 -11.33
CA TYR A 1166 3.50 -1.27 -12.41
C TYR A 1166 3.03 0.18 -12.48
N SER A 1167 3.94 1.12 -12.71
CA SER A 1167 3.59 2.52 -12.96
C SER A 1167 3.77 2.84 -14.43
N MET A 1168 3.06 3.86 -14.89
CA MET A 1168 3.29 4.44 -16.20
C MET A 1168 4.66 5.15 -16.24
N LYS A 1169 5.29 5.17 -17.41
CA LYS A 1169 6.47 6.00 -17.66
C LYS A 1169 6.08 7.47 -17.87
N GLY A 1170 6.91 8.40 -17.41
CA GLY A 1170 6.63 9.83 -17.51
C GLY A 1170 6.43 10.35 -18.95
N ARG A 1171 7.11 9.77 -19.94
CA ARG A 1171 6.94 10.10 -21.36
C ARG A 1171 5.55 9.73 -21.89
N ALA A 1172 5.09 8.51 -21.60
CA ALA A 1172 3.74 8.08 -22.00
C ALA A 1172 2.65 8.94 -21.34
N GLY A 1173 2.88 9.40 -20.10
CA GLY A 1173 2.04 10.41 -19.47
C GLY A 1173 1.99 11.72 -20.26
N ALA A 1174 3.13 12.23 -20.72
CA ALA A 1174 3.18 13.45 -21.54
C ALA A 1174 2.51 13.28 -22.92
N GLU A 1175 2.61 12.09 -23.53
CA GLU A 1175 1.88 11.74 -24.76
C GLU A 1175 0.35 11.74 -24.53
N ILE A 1176 -0.12 11.12 -23.44
CA ILE A 1176 -1.54 11.14 -23.06
C ILE A 1176 -2.02 12.56 -22.75
N ASP A 1177 -1.21 13.38 -22.07
CA ASP A 1177 -1.55 14.79 -21.81
C ASP A 1177 -1.74 15.58 -23.11
N GLY A 1178 -0.90 15.32 -24.12
CA GLY A 1178 -1.05 15.88 -25.47
C GLY A 1178 -2.38 15.47 -26.13
N TYR A 1179 -2.71 14.19 -26.16
CA TYR A 1179 -3.99 13.72 -26.72
C TYR A 1179 -5.21 14.21 -25.93
N ARG A 1180 -5.11 14.34 -24.60
CA ARG A 1180 -6.19 14.95 -23.80
C ARG A 1180 -6.37 16.42 -24.10
N GLY A 1181 -5.29 17.15 -24.40
CA GLY A 1181 -5.40 18.53 -24.85
C GLY A 1181 -6.12 18.64 -26.19
N ILE A 1182 -5.77 17.79 -27.15
CA ILE A 1182 -6.47 17.67 -28.44
C ILE A 1182 -7.95 17.32 -28.23
N GLN A 1183 -8.24 16.34 -27.38
CA GLN A 1183 -9.60 15.94 -27.02
C GLN A 1183 -10.40 17.09 -26.41
N THR A 1184 -9.81 17.83 -25.47
CA THR A 1184 -10.47 18.95 -24.77
C THR A 1184 -10.84 20.04 -25.77
N LEU A 1185 -9.91 20.41 -26.66
CA LEU A 1185 -10.18 21.39 -27.72
C LEU A 1185 -11.19 20.89 -28.75
N ALA A 1186 -11.20 19.60 -29.08
CA ALA A 1186 -12.19 19.01 -29.99
C ALA A 1186 -13.60 19.07 -29.39
N LEU A 1187 -13.75 18.72 -28.11
CA LEU A 1187 -15.02 18.80 -27.38
C LEU A 1187 -15.54 20.24 -27.29
N GLN A 1188 -14.65 21.22 -27.04
CA GLN A 1188 -15.02 22.64 -27.04
C GLN A 1188 -15.55 23.11 -28.40
N ARG A 1189 -15.03 22.56 -29.51
CA ARG A 1189 -15.49 22.82 -30.89
C ARG A 1189 -16.76 22.05 -31.28
N GLY A 1190 -17.22 21.12 -30.45
CA GLY A 1190 -18.31 20.21 -30.80
C GLY A 1190 -17.92 19.08 -31.77
N ASP A 1191 -16.62 18.86 -32.01
CA ASP A 1191 -16.11 17.78 -32.86
C ASP A 1191 -15.99 16.48 -32.06
N ALA A 1192 -17.11 15.77 -31.95
CA ALA A 1192 -17.18 14.50 -31.24
C ALA A 1192 -16.29 13.41 -31.87
N GLN A 1193 -16.06 13.45 -33.18
CA GLN A 1193 -15.29 12.43 -33.88
C GLN A 1193 -13.80 12.56 -33.57
N ALA A 1194 -13.24 13.78 -33.60
CA ALA A 1194 -11.86 14.02 -33.21
C ALA A 1194 -11.65 13.75 -31.71
N ALA A 1195 -12.63 14.10 -30.87
CA ALA A 1195 -12.58 13.81 -29.44
C ALA A 1195 -12.56 12.30 -29.13
N GLU A 1196 -13.28 11.48 -29.90
CA GLU A 1196 -13.29 10.02 -29.76
C GLU A 1196 -11.99 9.40 -30.28
N LYS A 1197 -11.46 9.87 -31.42
CA LYS A 1197 -10.15 9.42 -31.94
C LYS A 1197 -9.01 9.69 -30.95
N ALA A 1198 -8.99 10.88 -30.35
CA ALA A 1198 -8.01 11.20 -29.31
C ALA A 1198 -8.17 10.29 -28.08
N ARG A 1199 -9.40 9.89 -27.73
CA ARG A 1199 -9.64 8.91 -26.65
C ARG A 1199 -9.12 7.53 -27.02
N GLN A 1200 -9.36 7.07 -28.24
CA GLN A 1200 -8.85 5.79 -28.75
C GLN A 1200 -7.32 5.75 -28.72
N ALA A 1201 -6.65 6.82 -29.13
CA ALA A 1201 -5.19 6.92 -29.04
C ALA A 1201 -4.68 6.81 -27.58
N ILE A 1202 -5.40 7.39 -26.61
CA ILE A 1202 -5.07 7.23 -25.18
C ILE A 1202 -5.23 5.77 -24.74
N ASP A 1203 -6.33 5.11 -25.11
CA ASP A 1203 -6.57 3.70 -24.79
C ASP A 1203 -5.46 2.81 -25.43
N ASP A 1204 -5.03 3.10 -26.65
CA ASP A 1204 -3.95 2.37 -27.33
C ASP A 1204 -2.58 2.55 -26.66
N ILE A 1205 -2.24 3.76 -26.20
CA ILE A 1205 -1.03 4.00 -25.41
C ILE A 1205 -1.09 3.19 -24.10
N LEU A 1206 -2.24 3.17 -23.42
CA LEU A 1206 -2.40 2.40 -22.18
C LEU A 1206 -2.31 0.87 -22.42
N LEU A 1207 -2.74 0.38 -23.58
CA LEU A 1207 -2.64 -1.04 -23.99
C LEU A 1207 -1.24 -1.46 -24.45
N THR A 1208 -0.34 -0.51 -24.62
CA THR A 1208 1.03 -0.77 -25.05
C THR A 1208 1.89 -1.22 -23.86
N LYS A 1209 2.67 -2.30 -24.01
CA LYS A 1209 3.42 -2.90 -22.89
C LYS A 1209 4.50 -1.94 -22.37
N GLU A 1210 5.15 -1.23 -23.27
CA GLU A 1210 6.30 -0.39 -23.03
C GLU A 1210 5.93 0.89 -22.27
N THR A 1211 4.65 1.24 -22.22
CA THR A 1211 4.08 2.29 -21.37
C THR A 1211 4.33 2.04 -19.88
N TRP A 1212 4.45 0.78 -19.48
CA TRP A 1212 4.50 0.35 -18.09
C TRP A 1212 5.91 -0.05 -17.66
N ARG A 1213 6.26 0.27 -16.41
CA ARG A 1213 7.49 -0.19 -15.76
C ARG A 1213 7.20 -0.74 -14.36
N PRO A 1214 8.01 -1.68 -13.84
CA PRO A 1214 7.83 -2.17 -12.47
C PRO A 1214 7.93 -1.00 -11.47
N LEU A 1215 6.96 -0.89 -10.56
CA LEU A 1215 6.99 0.13 -9.51
C LEU A 1215 7.42 -0.48 -8.18
N VAL A 1216 6.64 -1.44 -7.68
CA VAL A 1216 6.78 -2.00 -6.34
C VAL A 1216 6.07 -3.36 -6.23
N LEU A 1217 6.62 -4.23 -5.40
CA LEU A 1217 6.06 -5.49 -4.90
C LEU A 1217 5.59 -5.29 -3.46
N ILE A 1218 4.36 -5.71 -3.12
CA ILE A 1218 3.78 -5.50 -1.79
C ILE A 1218 3.11 -6.77 -1.29
N VAL A 1219 3.36 -7.12 -0.02
CA VAL A 1219 2.54 -8.08 0.73
C VAL A 1219 1.75 -7.30 1.77
N ARG A 1220 0.42 -7.41 1.71
CA ARG A 1220 -0.50 -6.69 2.60
C ARG A 1220 -1.24 -7.67 3.48
N GLU A 1221 -1.43 -7.34 4.74
CA GLU A 1221 -2.37 -8.04 5.60
C GLU A 1221 -3.64 -7.20 5.72
N ARG A 1222 -4.79 -7.87 5.63
CA ARG A 1222 -6.09 -7.22 5.74
C ARG A 1222 -6.92 -7.92 6.81
N ALA A 1223 -7.52 -7.12 7.69
CA ALA A 1223 -8.46 -7.57 8.69
C ALA A 1223 -9.77 -6.80 8.55
N ARG A 1224 -10.88 -7.53 8.51
CA ARG A 1224 -12.22 -6.94 8.45
C ARG A 1224 -13.05 -7.53 9.57
N ASP A 1225 -13.68 -6.65 10.35
CA ASP A 1225 -14.67 -7.00 11.36
C ASP A 1225 -16.00 -6.33 11.00
N SER A 1226 -17.04 -7.14 10.84
CA SER A 1226 -18.37 -6.68 10.47
C SER A 1226 -19.41 -7.30 11.37
N THR A 1227 -20.32 -6.48 11.90
CA THR A 1227 -21.45 -6.97 12.68
C THR A 1227 -22.76 -6.40 12.23
N VAL A 1228 -23.76 -7.29 12.27
CA VAL A 1228 -25.12 -7.03 11.84
C VAL A 1228 -26.03 -7.43 12.99
N VAL A 1229 -26.85 -6.49 13.47
CA VAL A 1229 -27.79 -6.74 14.57
C VAL A 1229 -29.16 -6.27 14.14
N GLY A 1230 -30.16 -7.15 14.16
CA GLY A 1230 -31.54 -6.79 13.89
C GLY A 1230 -32.36 -7.97 13.36
N TRP A 1231 -33.49 -7.65 12.76
CA TRP A 1231 -34.51 -8.59 12.33
C TRP A 1231 -34.31 -8.92 10.85
N ARG A 1232 -34.37 -10.19 10.47
CA ARG A 1232 -34.28 -10.65 9.08
C ARG A 1232 -35.27 -11.78 8.84
N ASN A 1233 -36.52 -11.42 8.58
CA ASN A 1233 -37.58 -12.35 8.16
C ASN A 1233 -38.24 -11.76 6.90
N LEU A 1234 -39.57 -11.57 6.90
CA LEU A 1234 -40.28 -10.90 5.81
C LEU A 1234 -39.84 -9.43 5.67
N LEU A 1235 -39.63 -8.76 6.80
CA LEU A 1235 -38.95 -7.48 6.88
C LEU A 1235 -37.50 -7.71 7.31
N ARG A 1236 -36.57 -7.10 6.59
CA ARG A 1236 -35.18 -6.94 7.02
C ARG A 1236 -34.99 -5.56 7.61
N TRP A 1237 -34.62 -5.53 8.89
CA TRP A 1237 -34.35 -4.32 9.65
C TRP A 1237 -33.10 -4.55 10.49
N GLN A 1238 -31.96 -4.09 10.00
CA GLN A 1238 -30.66 -4.40 10.63
C GLN A 1238 -29.81 -3.15 10.79
N LYS A 1239 -29.08 -3.07 11.90
CA LYS A 1239 -27.97 -2.14 12.10
C LYS A 1239 -26.67 -2.81 11.68
N LEU A 1240 -25.79 -2.04 11.05
CA LEU A 1240 -24.52 -2.48 10.49
C LEU A 1240 -23.38 -1.68 11.12
N SER A 1241 -22.33 -2.37 11.55
CA SER A 1241 -21.06 -1.78 11.96
C SER A 1241 -19.93 -2.54 11.29
N ASN A 1242 -19.13 -1.83 10.50
CA ASN A 1242 -18.03 -2.37 9.71
C ASN A 1242 -16.73 -1.65 10.04
N VAL A 1243 -15.67 -2.40 10.26
CA VAL A 1243 -14.31 -1.89 10.40
C VAL A 1243 -13.39 -2.69 9.49
N ASP A 1244 -12.59 -2.00 8.69
CA ASP A 1244 -11.61 -2.61 7.79
C ASP A 1244 -10.23 -2.00 8.08
N GLY A 1245 -9.25 -2.86 8.32
CA GLY A 1245 -7.88 -2.53 8.61
C GLY A 1245 -6.95 -3.17 7.58
N GLN A 1246 -5.92 -2.44 7.17
CA GLN A 1246 -4.91 -2.95 6.25
C GLN A 1246 -3.53 -2.46 6.70
N ARG A 1247 -2.51 -3.32 6.57
CA ARG A 1247 -1.10 -2.96 6.77
C ARG A 1247 -0.20 -3.54 5.69
N THR A 1248 0.95 -2.91 5.48
CA THR A 1248 2.03 -3.48 4.67
C THR A 1248 2.90 -4.40 5.52
N ALA A 1249 2.91 -5.69 5.21
CA ALA A 1249 3.74 -6.68 5.89
C ALA A 1249 5.15 -6.78 5.28
N ALA A 1250 5.27 -6.60 3.96
CA ALA A 1250 6.54 -6.54 3.26
C ALA A 1250 6.43 -5.70 1.98
N GLN A 1251 7.53 -5.04 1.58
CA GLN A 1251 7.60 -4.24 0.36
C GLN A 1251 8.98 -4.38 -0.30
N PHE A 1252 9.02 -4.35 -1.63
CA PHE A 1252 10.24 -4.21 -2.41
C PHE A 1252 10.03 -3.26 -3.61
N PRO A 1253 10.94 -2.32 -3.93
CA PRO A 1253 12.11 -1.94 -3.15
C PRO A 1253 11.73 -1.48 -1.73
N PRO A 1254 12.65 -1.59 -0.75
CA PRO A 1254 12.40 -1.11 0.61
C PRO A 1254 12.08 0.41 0.59
N PRO A 1255 11.18 0.87 1.48
CA PRO A 1255 10.61 2.23 1.46
C PRO A 1255 11.58 3.35 1.81
#